data_AF-A0A7C5PFS9-F1
#
_entry.id   AF-A0A7C5PFS9-F1
#
_cell.length_a   1.000
_cell.length_b   1.000
_cell.length_c   1.000
_cell.angle_alpha   90.00
_cell.angle_beta   90.00
_cell.angle_gamma   90.00
#
_symmetry.space_group_name_H-M   'P 1'
#
loop_
_entity.id
_entity.type
_entity.pdbx_description
1 polymer ?
#
loop_
_entity_poly.entity_id
_entity_poly.type
_entity_poly.pdbx_seq_one_letter_code
_entity_poly.pdbx_strand_id
1 'polypeptide(L)'
;MTRSDAEKQIERLRRQIRRHDHLYYVEARPEISDFEYDQLYRQLQQLEAQFPDLVTPDSPTQRVGGAPLKEFPSVRHTVPMLSLEKADTLEALKKFDADVRKQLPGESVEYVLEPKIDGVSICVRYDRGQLVLGATRGDGTTGDDITANLKTIRAIPLRLPQPVTLEVRGEAYMPLKEFAQFNATQEKPFPNPRNATAGSLKLLDPRKVAQRPLSAVFYAVGWASSPSVATHAAALDFLKKLGLPTVPHWLCQDMEEVLRRYENDVERNDLRARVPYELDGIVVKVNSLDQQRRLPPKAKAPGYAIVYKPEHWIKPAETKLKAITVQVGRTGVLTPVAELEPVFVQGSTVSRATLHNEEEIKRKDIRIGDTVIIRKAGMVIPEVVAAVKSKRTGQEKIFHMPKECPACGGPVSRDPEFVAWRCENISCPAQLKRTLQHFAMRNAMDIEGLGEVLVNQLVDTGLVKDVADLYSLTVEQLAGLERMAEKSAANVVAAIAASKDRELWRLLHGLGILHVGEEAARKLAAHFGSLDKLAAASVEELQQCEDVGPVMAQSIHDFFRHPRNQVVLKKLKAAGLNPINHQPSTIAAGPFAGKTVVVTGTLEKFSRDEVKEALRRAGATVTDSVSKKTDFLVVGTDAGSKLEKARALGVKTLTEAELVKMLGGSH
;
A
#
# COMPACT_ATOMS: atom_id res chain seq x y z
N MET A 1 14.75 -51.67 -16.56
CA MET A 1 14.23 -51.35 -15.21
C MET A 1 12.72 -51.50 -15.26
N THR A 2 12.08 -52.16 -14.29
CA THR A 2 10.60 -52.27 -14.27
C THR A 2 9.98 -50.94 -13.84
N ARG A 3 8.68 -50.71 -14.12
CA ARG A 3 7.97 -49.49 -13.69
C ARG A 3 8.00 -49.29 -12.16
N SER A 4 7.87 -50.38 -11.40
CA SER A 4 7.91 -50.32 -9.93
C SER A 4 9.31 -49.98 -9.40
N ASP A 5 10.36 -50.48 -10.05
CA ASP A 5 11.74 -50.11 -9.70
C ASP A 5 12.02 -48.64 -10.06
N ALA A 6 11.49 -48.18 -11.19
CA ALA A 6 11.57 -46.78 -11.62
C ALA A 6 10.93 -45.85 -10.59
N GLU A 7 9.72 -46.18 -10.13
CA GLU A 7 8.98 -45.40 -9.13
C GLU A 7 9.76 -45.30 -7.81
N LYS A 8 10.30 -46.40 -7.30
CA LYS A 8 11.14 -46.41 -6.08
C LYS A 8 12.41 -45.57 -6.25
N GLN A 9 13.06 -45.68 -7.41
CA GLN A 9 14.29 -44.95 -7.70
C GLN A 9 14.04 -43.45 -7.89
N ILE A 10 12.99 -43.07 -8.62
CA ILE A 10 12.56 -41.68 -8.79
C ILE A 10 12.27 -41.06 -7.42
N GLU A 11 11.52 -41.74 -6.55
CA GLU A 11 11.22 -41.21 -5.22
C GLU A 11 12.48 -41.10 -4.35
N ARG A 12 13.43 -42.03 -4.47
CA ARG A 12 14.74 -41.93 -3.79
C ARG A 12 15.51 -40.70 -4.24
N LEU A 13 15.62 -40.47 -5.55
CA LEU A 13 16.32 -39.32 -6.13
C LEU A 13 15.65 -38.00 -5.74
N ARG A 14 14.30 -37.94 -5.81
CA ARG A 14 13.52 -36.78 -5.36
C ARG A 14 13.82 -36.45 -3.89
N ARG A 15 13.84 -37.44 -2.99
CA ARG A 15 14.19 -37.24 -1.57
C ARG A 15 15.62 -36.74 -1.37
N GLN A 16 16.60 -37.32 -2.06
CA GLN A 16 18.00 -36.90 -1.96
C GLN A 16 18.17 -35.45 -2.44
N ILE A 17 17.64 -35.12 -3.62
CA ILE A 17 17.71 -33.77 -4.19
C ILE A 17 17.04 -32.76 -3.25
N ARG A 18 15.85 -33.05 -2.72
CA ARG A 18 15.15 -32.17 -1.76
C ARG A 18 15.96 -31.94 -0.49
N ARG A 19 16.62 -32.98 0.05
CA ARG A 19 17.51 -32.86 1.21
C ARG A 19 18.69 -31.94 0.90
N HIS A 20 19.35 -32.14 -0.24
CA HIS A 20 20.51 -31.33 -0.61
C HIS A 20 20.13 -29.88 -0.96
N ASP A 21 18.97 -29.66 -1.60
CA ASP A 21 18.40 -28.32 -1.78
C ASP A 21 18.20 -27.62 -0.42
N HIS A 22 17.63 -28.32 0.57
CA HIS A 22 17.43 -27.76 1.91
C HIS A 22 18.75 -27.41 2.59
N LEU A 23 19.70 -28.34 2.61
CA LEU A 23 21.02 -28.12 3.21
C LEU A 23 21.78 -26.95 2.57
N TYR A 24 21.71 -26.84 1.24
CA TYR A 24 22.39 -25.77 0.51
C TYR A 24 21.69 -24.42 0.70
N TYR A 25 20.40 -24.32 0.35
CA TYR A 25 19.70 -23.04 0.24
C TYR A 25 19.04 -22.55 1.53
N VAL A 26 18.82 -23.44 2.51
CA VAL A 26 18.17 -23.09 3.78
C VAL A 26 19.17 -23.14 4.94
N GLU A 27 19.95 -24.22 5.06
CA GLU A 27 20.90 -24.36 6.16
C GLU A 27 22.30 -23.77 5.89
N ALA A 28 22.61 -23.47 4.62
CA ALA A 28 23.93 -23.04 4.16
C ALA A 28 25.06 -24.01 4.60
N ARG A 29 24.78 -25.33 4.54
CA ARG A 29 25.67 -26.43 4.95
C ARG A 29 25.64 -27.58 3.93
N PRO A 30 26.16 -27.39 2.71
CA PRO A 30 26.14 -28.44 1.69
C PRO A 30 26.97 -29.66 2.13
N GLU A 31 26.42 -30.85 1.91
CA GLU A 31 27.08 -32.14 2.20
C GLU A 31 27.76 -32.77 0.98
N ILE A 32 27.34 -32.38 -0.23
CA ILE A 32 27.85 -32.91 -1.50
C ILE A 32 28.31 -31.75 -2.39
N SER A 33 29.19 -32.06 -3.34
CA SER A 33 29.64 -31.12 -4.35
C SER A 33 28.56 -30.81 -5.39
N ASP A 34 28.67 -29.66 -6.06
CA ASP A 34 27.78 -29.28 -7.16
C ASP A 34 27.77 -30.34 -8.28
N PHE A 35 28.92 -30.98 -8.54
CA PHE A 35 29.04 -32.05 -9.53
C PHE A 35 28.20 -33.29 -9.16
N GLU A 36 28.24 -33.73 -7.90
CA GLU A 36 27.46 -34.86 -7.42
C GLU A 36 25.96 -34.54 -7.42
N TYR A 37 25.59 -33.32 -7.05
CA TYR A 37 24.21 -32.84 -7.13
C TYR A 37 23.68 -32.89 -8.57
N ASP A 38 24.46 -32.38 -9.53
CA ASP A 38 24.11 -32.40 -10.95
C ASP A 38 23.99 -33.82 -11.52
N GLN A 39 24.72 -34.79 -10.98
CA GLN A 39 24.54 -36.19 -11.33
C GLN A 39 23.20 -36.73 -10.83
N LEU A 40 22.83 -36.48 -9.57
CA LEU A 40 21.52 -36.87 -9.04
C LEU A 40 20.37 -36.26 -9.84
N TYR A 41 20.48 -34.98 -10.17
CA TYR A 41 19.47 -34.25 -10.94
C TYR A 41 19.33 -34.80 -12.36
N ARG A 42 20.45 -35.03 -13.07
CA ARG A 42 20.45 -35.64 -14.41
C ARG A 42 19.85 -37.04 -14.41
N GLN A 43 20.16 -37.86 -13.40
CA GLN A 43 19.55 -39.20 -13.26
C GLN A 43 18.04 -39.10 -13.11
N LEU A 44 17.53 -38.17 -12.28
CA LEU A 44 16.09 -37.96 -12.12
C LEU A 44 15.43 -37.55 -13.44
N GLN A 45 16.03 -36.60 -14.16
CA GLN A 45 15.53 -36.16 -15.47
C GLN A 45 15.45 -37.29 -16.49
N GLN A 46 16.49 -38.14 -16.56
CA GLN A 46 16.50 -39.29 -17.47
C GLN A 46 15.39 -40.30 -17.14
N LEU A 47 15.18 -40.59 -15.86
CA LEU A 47 14.13 -41.52 -15.44
C LEU A 47 12.73 -40.95 -15.70
N GLU A 48 12.50 -39.67 -15.43
CA GLU A 48 11.22 -39.03 -15.72
C GLU A 48 10.93 -38.92 -17.22
N ALA A 49 11.96 -38.76 -18.07
CA ALA A 49 11.80 -38.81 -19.52
C ALA A 49 11.45 -40.23 -20.01
N GLN A 50 11.98 -41.27 -19.38
CA GLN A 50 11.68 -42.67 -19.70
C GLN A 50 10.30 -43.13 -19.17
N PHE A 51 9.83 -42.53 -18.07
CA PHE A 51 8.55 -42.85 -17.43
C PHE A 51 7.70 -41.59 -17.20
N PRO A 52 7.12 -40.99 -18.26
CA PRO A 52 6.39 -39.72 -18.16
C PRO A 52 5.17 -39.76 -17.23
N ASP A 53 4.56 -40.93 -17.06
CA ASP A 53 3.41 -41.16 -16.17
C ASP A 53 3.78 -41.07 -14.67
N LEU A 54 5.06 -41.15 -14.33
CA LEU A 54 5.58 -41.03 -12.96
C LEU A 54 5.98 -39.58 -12.60
N VAL A 55 5.90 -38.64 -13.54
CA VAL A 55 6.19 -37.22 -13.30
C VAL A 55 5.12 -36.61 -12.42
N THR A 56 5.53 -36.00 -11.31
CA THR A 56 4.61 -35.33 -10.38
C THR A 56 4.85 -33.82 -10.35
N PRO A 57 3.81 -32.98 -10.13
CA PRO A 57 3.95 -31.52 -10.10
C PRO A 57 4.91 -30.96 -9.04
N ASP A 58 5.26 -31.78 -8.03
CA ASP A 58 6.18 -31.47 -6.92
C ASP A 58 7.61 -32.02 -7.14
N SER A 59 7.90 -32.60 -8.30
CA SER A 59 9.24 -33.11 -8.62
C SER A 59 10.24 -31.95 -8.78
N PRO A 60 11.50 -32.07 -8.31
CA PRO A 60 12.53 -31.04 -8.48
C PRO A 60 12.78 -30.60 -9.93
N THR A 61 12.45 -31.45 -10.91
CA THR A 61 12.55 -31.16 -12.34
C THR A 61 11.45 -30.21 -12.83
N GLN A 62 10.33 -30.10 -12.11
CA GLN A 62 9.18 -29.29 -12.49
C GLN A 62 9.25 -27.85 -11.93
N ARG A 63 10.38 -27.47 -11.31
CA ARG A 63 10.59 -26.10 -10.81
C ARG A 63 10.65 -25.06 -11.92
N VAL A 64 11.18 -25.43 -13.09
CA VAL A 64 11.35 -24.53 -14.24
C VAL A 64 10.60 -25.13 -15.42
N GLY A 65 9.38 -24.64 -15.67
CA GLY A 65 8.51 -25.15 -16.73
C GLY A 65 7.29 -24.25 -16.96
N GLY A 66 6.65 -24.42 -18.13
CA GLY A 66 5.49 -23.63 -18.56
C GLY A 66 5.84 -22.58 -19.63
N ALA A 67 4.84 -22.24 -20.45
CA ALA A 67 4.95 -21.13 -21.38
C ALA A 67 5.01 -19.79 -20.62
N PRO A 68 5.67 -18.75 -21.18
CA PRO A 68 5.58 -17.41 -20.61
C PRO A 68 4.13 -16.99 -20.40
N LEU A 69 3.85 -16.40 -19.24
CA LEU A 69 2.55 -15.85 -18.94
C LEU A 69 2.27 -14.64 -19.84
N LYS A 70 1.01 -14.43 -20.23
CA LYS A 70 0.61 -13.17 -20.91
C LYS A 70 0.51 -12.02 -19.91
N GLU A 71 -0.01 -12.32 -18.73
CA GLU A 71 -0.20 -11.43 -17.60
C GLU A 71 -0.28 -12.24 -16.30
N PHE A 72 -0.19 -11.57 -15.14
CA PHE A 72 -0.37 -12.21 -13.85
C PHE A 72 -1.85 -12.15 -13.43
N PRO A 73 -2.49 -13.31 -13.16
CA PRO A 73 -3.82 -13.32 -12.57
C PRO A 73 -3.82 -12.65 -11.19
N SER A 74 -4.91 -11.98 -10.84
CA SER A 74 -5.09 -11.49 -9.47
C SER A 74 -5.62 -12.61 -8.56
N VAL A 75 -5.08 -12.70 -7.35
CA VAL A 75 -5.49 -13.65 -6.32
C VAL A 75 -5.74 -12.95 -5.00
N ARG A 76 -6.86 -13.29 -4.36
CA ARG A 76 -7.20 -12.76 -3.04
C ARG A 76 -6.51 -13.57 -1.95
N HIS A 77 -5.91 -12.89 -0.98
CA HIS A 77 -5.29 -13.52 0.19
C HIS A 77 -6.34 -14.10 1.12
N THR A 78 -6.08 -15.28 1.71
CA THR A 78 -7.00 -15.91 2.68
C THR A 78 -7.16 -15.02 3.91
N VAL A 79 -6.05 -14.45 4.37
CA VAL A 79 -6.02 -13.42 5.42
C VAL A 79 -5.36 -12.17 4.85
N PRO A 80 -5.84 -10.94 5.13
CA PRO A 80 -5.19 -9.73 4.65
C PRO A 80 -3.74 -9.59 5.09
N MET A 81 -2.85 -9.20 4.18
CA MET A 81 -1.46 -8.87 4.41
C MET A 81 -1.31 -7.38 4.70
N LEU A 82 -1.46 -7.01 5.98
CA LEU A 82 -1.36 -5.61 6.44
C LEU A 82 0.09 -5.09 6.43
N SER A 83 0.23 -3.77 6.49
CA SER A 83 1.52 -3.14 6.78
C SER A 83 1.77 -3.10 8.28
N LEU A 84 2.97 -2.69 8.69
CA LEU A 84 3.31 -2.48 10.10
C LEU A 84 3.31 -0.99 10.43
N GLU A 85 2.88 -0.65 11.64
CA GLU A 85 3.07 0.69 12.21
C GLU A 85 4.56 0.94 12.44
N LYS A 86 5.02 2.18 12.20
CA LYS A 86 6.42 2.54 12.30
C LYS A 86 6.70 3.27 13.61
N ALA A 87 7.80 2.89 14.24
CA ALA A 87 8.45 3.61 15.33
C ALA A 87 9.84 4.06 14.85
N ASP A 88 10.16 5.34 15.09
CA ASP A 88 11.48 5.91 14.78
C ASP A 88 12.34 6.08 16.04
N THR A 89 11.76 5.89 17.24
CA THR A 89 12.47 5.95 18.53
C THR A 89 12.15 4.75 19.44
N LEU A 90 13.02 4.50 20.43
CA LEU A 90 12.79 3.44 21.42
C LEU A 90 11.65 3.79 22.39
N GLU A 91 11.42 5.08 22.64
CA GLU A 91 10.27 5.57 23.42
C GLU A 91 8.94 5.22 22.73
N ALA A 92 8.92 5.23 21.39
CA ALA A 92 7.75 4.79 20.64
C ALA A 92 7.45 3.29 20.83
N LEU A 93 8.48 2.44 21.02
CA LEU A 93 8.29 1.04 21.41
C LEU A 93 7.71 0.91 22.83
N LYS A 94 8.19 1.71 23.78
CA LYS A 94 7.61 1.74 25.15
C LYS A 94 6.15 2.20 25.14
N LYS A 95 5.81 3.18 24.30
CA LYS A 95 4.41 3.60 24.11
C LYS A 95 3.55 2.49 23.52
N PHE A 96 4.08 1.75 22.55
CA PHE A 96 3.40 0.58 21.99
C PHE A 96 3.11 -0.48 23.07
N ASP A 97 4.08 -0.79 23.94
CA ASP A 97 3.85 -1.71 25.07
C ASP A 97 2.74 -1.21 26.01
N ALA A 98 2.76 0.08 26.36
CA ALA A 98 1.73 0.68 27.20
C ALA A 98 0.32 0.59 26.57
N ASP A 99 0.21 0.84 25.26
CA ASP A 99 -1.05 0.73 24.51
C ASP A 99 -1.55 -0.73 24.47
N VAL A 100 -0.66 -1.69 24.26
CA VAL A 100 -0.99 -3.14 24.26
C VAL A 100 -1.47 -3.57 25.65
N ARG A 101 -0.75 -3.23 26.72
CA ARG A 101 -1.12 -3.57 28.10
C ARG A 101 -2.43 -2.93 28.53
N LYS A 102 -2.72 -1.71 28.06
CA LYS A 102 -4.02 -1.05 28.30
C LYS A 102 -5.18 -1.82 27.68
N GLN A 103 -4.97 -2.49 26.55
CA GLN A 103 -5.96 -3.31 25.86
C GLN A 103 -6.07 -4.74 26.43
N LEU A 104 -5.07 -5.17 27.21
CA LEU A 104 -5.00 -6.48 27.86
C LEU A 104 -4.79 -6.33 29.38
N PRO A 105 -5.75 -5.72 30.10
CA PRO A 105 -5.58 -5.42 31.52
C PRO A 105 -5.43 -6.69 32.36
N GLY A 106 -4.38 -6.75 33.18
CA GLY A 106 -4.12 -7.86 34.10
C GLY A 106 -3.45 -9.09 33.47
N GLU A 107 -3.09 -9.02 32.18
CA GLU A 107 -2.36 -10.10 31.50
C GLU A 107 -0.86 -9.81 31.38
N SER A 108 -0.05 -10.86 31.40
CA SER A 108 1.35 -10.79 30.96
C SER A 108 1.41 -10.77 29.43
N VAL A 109 2.35 -9.99 28.90
CA VAL A 109 2.56 -9.84 27.46
C VAL A 109 4.02 -10.12 27.14
N GLU A 110 4.26 -11.25 26.48
CA GLU A 110 5.54 -11.58 25.87
C GLU A 110 5.61 -11.04 24.44
N TYR A 111 6.82 -10.79 23.97
CA TYR A 111 7.10 -10.32 22.62
C TYR A 111 8.06 -11.24 21.88
N VAL A 112 7.97 -11.24 20.55
CA VAL A 112 8.98 -11.81 19.66
C VAL A 112 9.65 -10.66 18.92
N LEU A 113 10.97 -10.57 19.03
CA LEU A 113 11.81 -9.65 18.29
C LEU A 113 12.39 -10.36 17.06
N GLU A 114 12.24 -9.74 15.89
CA GLU A 114 12.66 -10.30 14.59
C GLU A 114 13.33 -9.24 13.71
N PRO A 115 14.26 -9.59 12.82
CA PRO A 115 14.77 -8.67 11.82
C PRO A 115 13.68 -8.30 10.81
N LYS A 116 13.62 -7.03 10.42
CA LYS A 116 12.80 -6.61 9.28
C LYS A 116 13.61 -6.68 7.99
N ILE A 117 13.28 -7.69 7.17
CA ILE A 117 13.91 -7.87 5.86
C ILE A 117 13.46 -6.75 4.90
N ASP A 118 14.40 -6.24 4.11
CA ASP A 118 14.12 -5.33 3.01
C ASP A 118 13.99 -6.08 1.67
N GLY A 119 12.87 -6.78 1.49
CA GLY A 119 12.59 -7.56 0.29
C GLY A 119 11.21 -7.29 -0.29
N VAL A 120 10.63 -8.32 -0.91
CA VAL A 120 9.28 -8.30 -1.45
C VAL A 120 8.43 -9.27 -0.65
N SER A 121 7.42 -8.76 0.03
CA SER A 121 6.51 -9.61 0.79
C SER A 121 5.73 -10.55 -0.15
N ILE A 122 5.80 -11.83 0.17
CA ILE A 122 5.17 -12.93 -0.56
C ILE A 122 4.31 -13.76 0.39
N CYS A 123 3.38 -14.48 -0.21
CA CYS A 123 2.55 -15.47 0.43
C CYS A 123 2.66 -16.77 -0.36
N VAL A 124 2.77 -17.92 0.32
CA VAL A 124 2.66 -19.23 -0.33
C VAL A 124 1.67 -20.11 0.44
N ARG A 125 0.84 -20.83 -0.29
CA ARG A 125 -0.16 -21.75 0.25
C ARG A 125 0.20 -23.17 -0.10
N TYR A 126 0.19 -24.02 0.92
CA TYR A 126 0.31 -25.46 0.79
C TYR A 126 -1.05 -26.10 1.03
N ASP A 127 -1.43 -27.05 0.19
CA ASP A 127 -2.54 -27.96 0.46
C ASP A 127 -2.00 -29.38 0.61
N ARG A 128 -2.27 -30.02 1.76
CA ARG A 128 -1.76 -31.34 2.13
C ARG A 128 -0.26 -31.48 1.85
N GLY A 129 0.49 -30.43 2.18
CA GLY A 129 1.93 -30.33 2.00
C GLY A 129 2.40 -29.94 0.60
N GLN A 130 1.53 -29.84 -0.42
CA GLN A 130 1.93 -29.45 -1.79
C GLN A 130 1.75 -27.95 -2.03
N LEU A 131 2.74 -27.30 -2.64
CA LEU A 131 2.66 -25.88 -3.00
C LEU A 131 1.62 -25.67 -4.12
N VAL A 132 0.51 -25.01 -3.77
CA VAL A 132 -0.62 -24.79 -4.70
C VAL A 132 -0.78 -23.34 -5.13
N LEU A 133 -0.25 -22.38 -4.37
CA LEU A 133 -0.35 -20.95 -4.69
C LEU A 133 0.86 -20.20 -4.16
N GLY A 134 1.33 -19.22 -4.93
CA GLY A 134 2.30 -18.21 -4.54
C GLY A 134 1.84 -16.83 -5.01
N ALA A 135 1.80 -15.85 -4.11
CA ALA A 135 1.24 -14.53 -4.41
C ALA A 135 2.10 -13.37 -3.89
N THR A 136 2.07 -12.24 -4.59
CA THR A 136 2.60 -10.97 -4.06
C THR A 136 1.63 -10.35 -3.05
N ARG A 137 2.08 -9.38 -2.24
CA ARG A 137 1.18 -8.65 -1.34
C ARG A 137 0.06 -7.87 -2.06
N GLY A 138 0.39 -7.23 -3.18
CA GLY A 138 -0.47 -6.25 -3.85
C GLY A 138 -0.97 -5.14 -2.90
N ASP A 139 -2.28 -4.93 -2.84
CA ASP A 139 -2.94 -3.93 -1.98
C ASP A 139 -3.13 -4.41 -0.52
N GLY A 140 -2.72 -5.65 -0.22
CA GLY A 140 -2.87 -6.31 1.08
C GLY A 140 -4.10 -7.21 1.17
N THR A 141 -5.10 -7.05 0.29
CA THR A 141 -6.25 -7.96 0.16
C THR A 141 -6.11 -8.84 -1.09
N THR A 142 -5.62 -8.27 -2.18
CA THR A 142 -5.42 -8.91 -3.47
C THR A 142 -3.97 -8.71 -3.91
N GLY A 143 -3.37 -9.78 -4.41
CA GLY A 143 -2.02 -9.81 -4.98
C GLY A 143 -2.00 -10.40 -6.38
N ASP A 144 -0.82 -10.40 -6.98
CA ASP A 144 -0.54 -11.07 -8.25
C ASP A 144 -0.20 -12.54 -7.96
N ASP A 145 -0.84 -13.49 -8.65
CA ASP A 145 -0.43 -14.90 -8.66
C ASP A 145 0.90 -15.02 -9.39
N ILE A 146 1.94 -15.30 -8.61
CA ILE A 146 3.31 -15.51 -9.05
C ILE A 146 3.78 -16.92 -8.72
N THR A 147 2.87 -17.90 -8.68
CA THR A 147 3.16 -19.29 -8.29
C THR A 147 4.29 -19.88 -9.13
N ALA A 148 4.24 -19.69 -10.46
CA ALA A 148 5.27 -20.18 -11.38
C ALA A 148 6.66 -19.59 -11.06
N ASN A 149 6.70 -18.32 -10.67
CA ASN A 149 7.95 -17.62 -10.35
C ASN A 149 8.48 -18.06 -8.96
N LEU A 150 7.62 -18.25 -7.96
CA LEU A 150 8.06 -18.72 -6.65
C LEU A 150 8.52 -20.19 -6.67
N LYS A 151 8.00 -21.03 -7.57
CA LYS A 151 8.49 -22.41 -7.77
C LYS A 151 9.97 -22.46 -8.19
N THR A 152 10.48 -21.41 -8.84
CA THR A 152 11.89 -21.36 -9.26
C THR A 152 12.83 -21.06 -8.09
N ILE A 153 12.32 -20.53 -6.97
CA ILE A 153 13.12 -20.22 -5.78
C ILE A 153 13.38 -21.51 -5.01
N ARG A 154 14.63 -21.98 -5.04
CA ARG A 154 15.05 -23.26 -4.44
C ARG A 154 14.77 -23.35 -2.94
N ALA A 155 14.89 -22.23 -2.23
CA ALA A 155 14.61 -22.11 -0.79
C ALA A 155 13.12 -22.35 -0.44
N ILE A 156 12.21 -22.28 -1.41
CA ILE A 156 10.78 -22.59 -1.21
C ILE A 156 10.55 -24.05 -1.58
N PRO A 157 10.20 -24.95 -0.65
CA PRO A 157 9.93 -26.35 -0.95
C PRO A 157 8.66 -26.49 -1.80
N LEU A 158 8.69 -27.32 -2.85
CA LEU A 158 7.46 -27.64 -3.59
C LEU A 158 6.53 -28.57 -2.80
N ARG A 159 7.12 -29.35 -1.88
CA ARG A 159 6.43 -30.27 -0.98
C ARG A 159 7.03 -30.24 0.42
N LEU A 160 6.16 -30.07 1.41
CA LEU A 160 6.47 -30.16 2.82
C LEU A 160 6.57 -31.62 3.28
N PRO A 161 7.35 -31.91 4.34
CA PRO A 161 7.48 -33.27 4.88
C PRO A 161 6.20 -33.80 5.53
N GLN A 162 5.27 -32.91 5.89
CA GLN A 162 4.00 -33.25 6.51
C GLN A 162 2.83 -32.81 5.62
N PRO A 163 1.71 -33.55 5.59
CA PRO A 163 0.55 -33.24 4.74
C PRO A 163 -0.33 -32.14 5.37
N VAL A 164 0.26 -30.99 5.64
CA VAL A 164 -0.39 -29.85 6.29
C VAL A 164 -0.95 -28.85 5.27
N THR A 165 -2.08 -28.25 5.58
CA THR A 165 -2.71 -27.22 4.74
C THR A 165 -2.60 -25.87 5.45
N LEU A 166 -1.76 -24.99 4.92
CA LEU A 166 -1.48 -23.69 5.51
C LEU A 166 -1.07 -22.64 4.47
N GLU A 167 -1.29 -21.38 4.83
CA GLU A 167 -0.80 -20.20 4.16
C GLU A 167 0.31 -19.57 5.00
N VAL A 168 1.50 -19.40 4.42
CA VAL A 168 2.67 -18.82 5.09
C VAL A 168 3.11 -17.54 4.39
N ARG A 169 3.55 -16.59 5.19
CA ARG A 169 3.99 -15.26 4.75
C ARG A 169 5.47 -15.11 4.97
N GLY A 170 6.10 -14.47 4.00
CA GLY A 170 7.53 -14.29 3.99
C GLY A 170 7.95 -13.10 3.16
N GLU A 171 9.25 -12.98 3.00
CA GLU A 171 9.91 -12.01 2.17
C GLU A 171 10.75 -12.78 1.15
N ALA A 172 10.52 -12.57 -0.13
CA ALA A 172 11.49 -12.92 -1.17
C ALA A 172 12.56 -11.83 -1.22
N TYR A 173 13.80 -12.21 -1.46
CA TYR A 173 14.93 -11.29 -1.52
C TYR A 173 16.05 -11.84 -2.41
N MET A 174 17.00 -10.98 -2.77
CA MET A 174 18.25 -11.37 -3.41
C MET A 174 19.35 -11.23 -2.36
N PRO A 175 20.08 -12.30 -2.00
CA PRO A 175 21.09 -12.19 -0.96
C PRO A 175 22.23 -11.27 -1.41
N LEU A 176 22.86 -10.58 -0.46
CA LEU A 176 23.72 -9.42 -0.72
C LEU A 176 24.92 -9.73 -1.63
N LYS A 177 25.55 -10.89 -1.42
CA LYS A 177 26.73 -11.31 -2.18
C LYS A 177 26.35 -11.65 -3.63
N GLU A 178 25.28 -12.40 -3.79
CA GLU A 178 24.74 -12.83 -5.07
C GLU A 178 24.16 -11.65 -5.84
N PHE A 179 23.53 -10.70 -5.15
CA PHE A 179 23.11 -9.43 -5.73
C PHE A 179 24.30 -8.67 -6.29
N ALA A 180 25.39 -8.50 -5.54
CA ALA A 180 26.56 -7.78 -6.04
C ALA A 180 27.15 -8.41 -7.31
N GLN A 181 27.25 -9.75 -7.35
CA GLN A 181 27.71 -10.50 -8.52
C GLN A 181 26.74 -10.36 -9.71
N PHE A 182 25.45 -10.57 -9.45
CA PHE A 182 24.40 -10.44 -10.46
C PHE A 182 24.39 -9.02 -11.05
N ASN A 183 24.46 -8.00 -10.20
CA ASN A 183 24.38 -6.60 -10.60
C ASN A 183 25.58 -6.14 -11.42
N ALA A 184 26.78 -6.68 -11.14
CA ALA A 184 27.99 -6.40 -11.91
C ALA A 184 27.92 -6.87 -13.37
N THR A 185 27.03 -7.83 -13.68
CA THR A 185 26.82 -8.36 -15.04
C THR A 185 25.69 -7.65 -15.80
N GLN A 186 24.99 -6.70 -15.17
CA GLN A 186 23.85 -6.03 -15.81
C GLN A 186 24.33 -4.79 -16.59
N GLU A 187 23.84 -4.62 -17.82
CA GLU A 187 24.04 -3.38 -18.59
C GLU A 187 23.52 -2.15 -17.83
N LYS A 188 22.39 -2.32 -17.13
CA LYS A 188 21.82 -1.32 -16.24
C LYS A 188 21.67 -1.92 -14.84
N PRO A 189 22.60 -1.62 -13.92
CA PRO A 189 22.54 -2.11 -12.55
C PRO A 189 21.23 -1.70 -11.86
N PHE A 190 20.64 -2.64 -11.13
CA PHE A 190 19.59 -2.38 -10.17
C PHE A 190 20.16 -1.58 -9.01
N PRO A 191 19.36 -0.70 -8.41
CA PRO A 191 19.87 0.17 -7.38
C PRO A 191 20.04 -0.56 -6.04
N ASN A 192 19.14 -1.48 -5.66
CA ASN A 192 19.26 -2.27 -4.44
C ASN A 192 18.73 -3.70 -4.64
N PRO A 193 18.98 -4.61 -3.68
CA PRO A 193 18.44 -5.97 -3.71
C PRO A 193 16.91 -6.02 -3.79
N ARG A 194 16.20 -5.13 -3.09
CA ARG A 194 14.73 -5.07 -3.07
C ARG A 194 14.14 -4.86 -4.46
N ASN A 195 14.67 -3.90 -5.21
CA ASN A 195 14.26 -3.56 -6.58
C ASN A 195 14.65 -4.66 -7.56
N ALA A 196 15.83 -5.25 -7.42
CA ALA A 196 16.24 -6.40 -8.22
C ALA A 196 15.30 -7.59 -7.99
N THR A 197 14.91 -7.85 -6.75
CA THR A 197 13.95 -8.90 -6.37
C THR A 197 12.58 -8.62 -6.97
N ALA A 198 12.03 -7.41 -6.78
CA ALA A 198 10.71 -7.03 -7.28
C ALA A 198 10.64 -7.12 -8.81
N GLY A 199 11.65 -6.61 -9.51
CA GLY A 199 11.74 -6.71 -10.96
C GLY A 199 11.85 -8.15 -11.45
N SER A 200 12.62 -8.98 -10.74
CA SER A 200 12.79 -10.40 -11.07
C SER A 200 11.50 -11.19 -10.90
N LEU A 201 10.76 -10.99 -9.80
CA LEU A 201 9.50 -11.70 -9.54
C LEU A 201 8.37 -11.32 -10.49
N LYS A 202 8.47 -10.17 -11.15
CA LYS A 202 7.47 -9.68 -12.12
C LYS A 202 7.81 -10.00 -13.58
N LEU A 203 8.81 -10.85 -13.83
CA LEU A 203 9.05 -11.36 -15.17
C LEU A 203 7.98 -12.39 -15.54
N LEU A 204 7.36 -12.19 -16.70
CA LEU A 204 6.33 -13.08 -17.24
C LEU A 204 6.86 -14.47 -17.63
N ASP A 205 8.18 -14.59 -17.85
CA ASP A 205 8.84 -15.85 -18.17
C ASP A 205 9.57 -16.41 -16.93
N PRO A 206 9.06 -17.48 -16.29
CA PRO A 206 9.68 -18.09 -15.12
C PRO A 206 11.10 -18.58 -15.38
N ARG A 207 11.47 -18.89 -16.64
CA ARG A 207 12.83 -19.32 -17.00
C ARG A 207 13.84 -18.21 -16.78
N LYS A 208 13.44 -16.95 -16.98
CA LYS A 208 14.27 -15.79 -16.65
C LYS A 208 14.37 -15.56 -15.15
N VAL A 209 13.32 -15.88 -14.39
CA VAL A 209 13.31 -15.80 -12.92
C VAL A 209 14.26 -16.84 -12.32
N ALA A 210 14.28 -18.06 -12.86
CA ALA A 210 15.16 -19.14 -12.43
C ALA A 210 16.65 -18.82 -12.57
N GLN A 211 17.02 -17.88 -13.46
CA GLN A 211 18.39 -17.40 -13.63
C GLN A 211 18.77 -16.30 -12.61
N ARG A 212 17.81 -15.80 -11.83
CA ARG A 212 18.05 -14.76 -10.82
C ARG A 212 18.35 -15.44 -9.49
N PRO A 213 19.36 -14.96 -8.73
CA PRO A 213 19.73 -15.59 -7.45
C PRO A 213 18.76 -15.17 -6.33
N LEU A 214 17.49 -15.56 -6.47
CA LEU A 214 16.44 -15.26 -5.50
C LEU A 214 16.45 -16.29 -4.37
N SER A 215 16.15 -15.81 -3.18
CA SER A 215 15.87 -16.61 -1.99
C SER A 215 14.59 -16.11 -1.30
N ALA A 216 14.16 -16.81 -0.26
CA ALA A 216 13.00 -16.46 0.52
C ALA A 216 13.22 -16.77 2.00
N VAL A 217 12.51 -16.05 2.87
CA VAL A 217 12.45 -16.29 4.31
C VAL A 217 11.03 -16.08 4.80
N PHE A 218 10.55 -16.91 5.72
CA PHE A 218 9.19 -16.90 6.23
C PHE A 218 9.16 -16.44 7.69
N TYR A 219 8.17 -15.60 8.02
CA TYR A 219 8.09 -14.92 9.32
C TYR A 219 6.67 -14.96 9.93
N ALA A 220 5.70 -15.57 9.27
CA ALA A 220 4.36 -15.72 9.83
C ALA A 220 3.57 -16.85 9.16
N VAL A 221 2.66 -17.44 9.93
CA VAL A 221 1.55 -18.24 9.41
C VAL A 221 0.36 -17.30 9.24
N GLY A 222 -0.10 -17.13 8.00
CA GLY A 222 -1.31 -16.34 7.70
C GLY A 222 -2.57 -17.09 8.11
N TRP A 223 -2.63 -18.38 7.78
CA TRP A 223 -3.74 -19.26 8.10
C TRP A 223 -3.25 -20.72 8.11
N ALA A 224 -3.83 -21.59 8.94
CA ALA A 224 -3.56 -23.02 8.93
C ALA A 224 -4.81 -23.78 9.35
N SER A 225 -5.11 -24.90 8.68
CA SER A 225 -6.18 -25.82 9.13
C SER A 225 -5.71 -26.75 10.25
N SER A 226 -4.41 -27.08 10.28
CA SER A 226 -3.74 -27.88 11.32
C SER A 226 -2.21 -27.83 11.12
N PRO A 227 -1.40 -27.83 12.19
CA PRO A 227 -1.76 -27.78 13.61
C PRO A 227 -2.10 -26.36 14.09
N SER A 228 -2.88 -26.26 15.16
CA SER A 228 -3.10 -24.99 15.87
C SER A 228 -1.90 -24.70 16.76
N VAL A 229 -1.12 -23.67 16.41
CA VAL A 229 -0.05 -23.14 17.26
C VAL A 229 -0.60 -22.07 18.20
N ALA A 230 -0.11 -22.03 19.44
CA ALA A 230 -0.59 -21.06 20.45
C ALA A 230 0.18 -19.72 20.40
N THR A 231 1.46 -19.77 20.03
CA THR A 231 2.36 -18.61 20.05
C THR A 231 3.05 -18.40 18.71
N HIS A 232 3.49 -17.17 18.48
CA HIS A 232 4.22 -16.78 17.28
C HIS A 232 5.58 -17.47 17.20
N ALA A 233 6.31 -17.56 18.30
CA ALA A 233 7.57 -18.30 18.36
C ALA A 233 7.39 -19.78 17.98
N ALA A 234 6.35 -20.44 18.51
CA ALA A 234 6.04 -21.83 18.15
C ALA A 234 5.64 -21.96 16.67
N ALA A 235 5.00 -20.94 16.10
CA ALA A 235 4.70 -20.91 14.67
C ALA A 235 5.99 -20.86 13.83
N LEU A 236 6.96 -20.02 14.18
CA LEU A 236 8.26 -19.95 13.50
C LEU A 236 9.02 -21.28 13.61
N ASP A 237 9.08 -21.88 14.80
CA ASP A 237 9.70 -23.20 14.98
C ASP A 237 9.02 -24.28 14.16
N PHE A 238 7.69 -24.23 14.05
CA PHE A 238 6.93 -25.15 13.22
C PHE A 238 7.26 -24.98 11.72
N LEU A 239 7.34 -23.74 11.22
CA LEU A 239 7.76 -23.48 9.83
C LEU A 239 9.17 -24.02 9.56
N LYS A 240 10.10 -23.83 10.50
CA LYS A 240 11.45 -24.38 10.41
C LYS A 240 11.45 -25.90 10.33
N LYS A 241 10.66 -26.60 11.16
CA LYS A 241 10.48 -28.06 11.11
C LYS A 241 9.87 -28.57 9.79
N LEU A 242 9.09 -27.74 9.11
CA LEU A 242 8.54 -28.03 7.77
C LEU A 242 9.57 -27.80 6.64
N GLY A 243 10.78 -27.34 6.96
CA GLY A 243 11.84 -27.08 5.99
C GLY A 243 11.78 -25.71 5.32
N LEU A 244 10.92 -24.81 5.82
CA LEU A 244 10.87 -23.42 5.36
C LEU A 244 11.96 -22.59 6.04
N PRO A 245 12.74 -21.78 5.32
CA PRO A 245 13.70 -20.86 5.91
C PRO A 245 12.98 -19.82 6.77
N THR A 246 13.39 -19.65 8.03
CA THR A 246 12.80 -18.68 8.95
C THR A 246 13.81 -17.63 9.40
N VAL A 247 13.30 -16.51 9.90
CA VAL A 247 14.14 -15.45 10.47
C VAL A 247 14.74 -15.87 11.82
N PRO A 248 15.94 -15.37 12.17
CA PRO A 248 16.38 -15.30 13.56
C PRO A 248 15.33 -14.56 14.40
N HIS A 249 15.03 -15.05 15.59
CA HIS A 249 14.06 -14.42 16.47
C HIS A 249 14.44 -14.62 17.94
N TRP A 250 14.00 -13.69 18.79
CA TRP A 250 14.19 -13.75 20.23
C TRP A 250 12.84 -13.65 20.92
N LEU A 251 12.54 -14.60 21.80
CA LEU A 251 11.43 -14.50 22.73
C LEU A 251 11.85 -13.57 23.89
N CYS A 252 11.02 -12.57 24.16
CA CYS A 252 11.23 -11.56 25.18
C CYS A 252 10.05 -11.57 26.15
N GLN A 253 10.32 -11.65 27.45
CA GLN A 253 9.29 -11.70 28.50
C GLN A 253 8.52 -10.39 28.63
N ASP A 254 9.15 -9.27 28.27
CA ASP A 254 8.56 -7.93 28.29
C ASP A 254 9.32 -6.97 27.35
N MET A 255 8.91 -5.70 27.35
CA MET A 255 9.51 -4.67 26.51
C MET A 255 10.94 -4.29 26.96
N GLU A 256 11.28 -4.41 28.24
CA GLU A 256 12.65 -4.13 28.69
C GLU A 256 13.62 -5.21 28.18
N GLU A 257 13.19 -6.47 28.12
CA GLU A 257 13.95 -7.52 27.45
C GLU A 257 14.06 -7.28 25.93
N VAL A 258 13.01 -6.79 25.26
CA VAL A 258 13.09 -6.40 23.83
C VAL A 258 14.20 -5.38 23.62
N LEU A 259 14.26 -4.32 24.44
CA LEU A 259 15.29 -3.29 24.33
C LEU A 259 16.69 -3.83 24.60
N ARG A 260 16.83 -4.69 25.61
CA ARG A 260 18.11 -5.34 25.93
C ARG A 260 18.58 -6.27 24.81
N ARG A 261 17.67 -7.01 24.16
CA ARG A 261 17.98 -7.87 23.02
C ARG A 261 18.32 -7.06 21.78
N TYR A 262 17.60 -5.97 21.53
CA TYR A 262 17.94 -5.06 20.46
C TYR A 262 19.38 -4.51 20.62
N GLU A 263 19.72 -3.96 21.80
CA GLU A 263 21.06 -3.41 22.06
C GLU A 263 22.17 -4.47 21.92
N ASN A 264 21.99 -5.67 22.47
CA ASN A 264 23.05 -6.67 22.49
C ASN A 264 23.13 -7.48 21.20
N ASP A 265 22.00 -7.99 20.73
CA ASP A 265 21.95 -8.96 19.64
C ASP A 265 21.84 -8.31 18.26
N VAL A 266 21.23 -7.12 18.17
CA VAL A 266 21.04 -6.39 16.91
C VAL A 266 22.17 -5.38 16.69
N GLU A 267 22.42 -4.49 17.65
CA GLU A 267 23.43 -3.44 17.52
C GLU A 267 24.85 -3.95 17.79
N ARG A 268 25.15 -4.42 19.02
CA ARG A 268 26.52 -4.81 19.40
C ARG A 268 27.04 -6.04 18.66
N ASN A 269 26.20 -7.06 18.50
CA ASN A 269 26.53 -8.28 17.77
C ASN A 269 26.33 -8.15 16.24
N ASP A 270 26.05 -6.93 15.75
CA ASP A 270 25.85 -6.56 14.35
C ASP A 270 25.06 -7.61 13.55
N LEU A 271 23.77 -7.75 13.88
CA LEU A 271 22.89 -8.67 13.17
C LEU A 271 22.91 -8.43 11.65
N ARG A 272 23.06 -7.16 11.23
CA ARG A 272 23.07 -6.77 9.81
C ARG A 272 24.25 -7.37 9.06
N ALA A 273 25.41 -7.53 9.69
CA ALA A 273 26.56 -8.20 9.09
C ALA A 273 26.43 -9.73 9.02
N ARG A 274 25.50 -10.32 9.79
CA ARG A 274 25.37 -11.78 9.95
C ARG A 274 24.29 -12.42 9.10
N VAL A 275 23.30 -11.64 8.66
CA VAL A 275 22.23 -12.12 7.78
C VAL A 275 22.59 -11.89 6.31
N PRO A 276 22.16 -12.76 5.38
CA PRO A 276 22.52 -12.63 3.97
C PRO A 276 21.68 -11.59 3.21
N TYR A 277 20.85 -10.80 3.90
CA TYR A 277 19.89 -9.86 3.32
C TYR A 277 19.95 -8.48 3.98
N GLU A 278 19.50 -7.46 3.26
CA GLU A 278 19.41 -6.10 3.80
C GLU A 278 18.29 -6.02 4.85
N LEU A 279 18.57 -5.27 5.93
CA LEU A 279 17.61 -4.98 7.00
C LEU A 279 17.26 -3.51 6.99
N ASP A 280 15.96 -3.21 7.08
CA ASP A 280 15.44 -1.83 7.19
C ASP A 280 14.77 -1.55 8.54
N GLY A 281 14.98 -2.42 9.53
CA GLY A 281 14.55 -2.27 10.92
C GLY A 281 14.46 -3.60 11.65
N ILE A 282 13.77 -3.57 12.78
CA ILE A 282 13.34 -4.75 13.55
C ILE A 282 11.82 -4.73 13.72
N VAL A 283 11.22 -5.92 13.82
CA VAL A 283 9.79 -6.10 14.08
C VAL A 283 9.63 -6.65 15.49
N VAL A 284 8.73 -6.05 16.25
CA VAL A 284 8.30 -6.52 17.57
C VAL A 284 6.84 -6.95 17.45
N LYS A 285 6.54 -8.20 17.80
CA LYS A 285 5.18 -8.76 17.76
C LYS A 285 4.80 -9.32 19.12
N VAL A 286 3.56 -9.15 19.55
CA VAL A 286 3.02 -9.87 20.72
C VAL A 286 3.12 -11.38 20.45
N ASN A 287 3.64 -12.17 21.38
CA ASN A 287 3.92 -13.59 21.16
C ASN A 287 2.65 -14.45 21.13
N SER A 288 1.69 -14.21 22.03
CA SER A 288 0.45 -15.00 22.11
C SER A 288 -0.47 -14.72 20.92
N LEU A 289 -0.80 -15.76 20.13
CA LEU A 289 -1.72 -15.60 18.99
C LEU A 289 -3.16 -15.33 19.44
N ASP A 290 -3.51 -15.68 20.67
CA ASP A 290 -4.80 -15.31 21.25
C ASP A 290 -4.89 -13.81 21.55
N GLN A 291 -3.84 -13.26 22.16
CA GLN A 291 -3.73 -11.83 22.41
C GLN A 291 -3.70 -11.05 21.08
N GLN A 292 -2.97 -11.54 20.06
CA GLN A 292 -2.98 -10.93 18.72
C GLN A 292 -4.40 -10.82 18.13
N ARG A 293 -5.27 -11.83 18.33
CA ARG A 293 -6.66 -11.80 17.84
C ARG A 293 -7.55 -10.80 18.60
N ARG A 294 -7.24 -10.52 19.86
CA ARG A 294 -8.00 -9.64 20.75
C ARG A 294 -7.60 -8.17 20.62
N LEU A 295 -6.35 -7.91 20.21
CA LEU A 295 -5.83 -6.56 19.99
C LEU A 295 -6.47 -5.93 18.73
N PRO A 296 -7.19 -4.81 18.84
CA PRO A 296 -7.81 -4.15 17.69
C PRO A 296 -6.77 -3.67 16.67
N PRO A 297 -7.02 -3.87 15.36
CA PRO A 297 -6.17 -3.33 14.32
C PRO A 297 -6.28 -1.80 14.25
N LYS A 298 -5.19 -1.15 13.84
CA LYS A 298 -5.15 0.25 13.42
C LYS A 298 -5.46 0.33 11.91
N ALA A 299 -5.72 1.54 11.38
CA ALA A 299 -6.19 1.74 10.00
C ALA A 299 -5.42 0.97 8.90
N LYS A 300 -4.10 0.77 9.04
CA LYS A 300 -3.25 0.01 8.09
C LYS A 300 -2.33 -1.00 8.75
N ALA A 301 -2.50 -1.29 10.04
CA ALA A 301 -1.57 -2.10 10.83
C ALA A 301 -2.31 -3.03 11.83
N PRO A 302 -1.73 -4.19 12.18
CA PRO A 302 -2.43 -5.21 12.97
C PRO A 302 -2.67 -4.86 14.45
N GLY A 303 -2.09 -3.79 14.99
CA GLY A 303 -2.23 -3.41 16.41
C GLY A 303 -1.38 -4.24 17.38
N TYR A 304 -1.08 -5.50 17.05
CA TYR A 304 -0.23 -6.40 17.85
C TYR A 304 1.25 -6.43 17.43
N ALA A 305 1.63 -5.67 16.39
CA ALA A 305 2.99 -5.64 15.88
C ALA A 305 3.40 -4.23 15.42
N ILE A 306 4.66 -3.90 15.66
CA ILE A 306 5.28 -2.63 15.32
C ILE A 306 6.65 -2.88 14.69
N VAL A 307 7.05 -2.05 13.73
CA VAL A 307 8.44 -2.00 13.23
C VAL A 307 9.15 -0.82 13.87
N TYR A 308 10.30 -1.07 14.47
CA TYR A 308 11.25 -0.01 14.81
C TYR A 308 12.32 0.12 13.72
N LYS A 309 12.47 1.34 13.21
CA LYS A 309 13.45 1.68 12.18
C LYS A 309 14.48 2.65 12.77
N PRO A 310 15.67 2.16 13.15
CA PRO A 310 16.64 3.02 13.80
C PRO A 310 17.15 4.11 12.84
N GLU A 311 17.09 5.37 13.24
CA GLU A 311 17.50 6.48 12.36
C GLU A 311 18.96 6.38 11.94
N HIS A 312 19.85 5.88 12.81
CA HIS A 312 21.27 5.71 12.48
C HIS A 312 21.53 4.59 11.47
N TRP A 313 20.56 3.71 11.20
CA TRP A 313 20.66 2.73 10.11
C TRP A 313 20.46 3.38 8.74
N ILE A 314 19.80 4.54 8.71
CA ILE A 314 19.60 5.33 7.50
C ILE A 314 20.94 5.93 7.13
N LYS A 315 21.62 5.37 6.13
CA LYS A 315 22.87 5.94 5.61
C LYS A 315 22.55 7.30 5.02
N PRO A 316 22.94 8.41 5.67
CA PRO A 316 22.80 9.71 5.06
C PRO A 316 23.79 9.79 3.90
N ALA A 317 23.42 10.50 2.85
CA ALA A 317 24.34 10.82 1.77
C ALA A 317 24.60 12.31 1.75
N GLU A 318 25.85 12.69 1.53
CA GLU A 318 26.21 14.07 1.25
C GLU A 318 26.08 14.33 -0.25
N THR A 319 25.46 15.45 -0.62
CA THR A 319 25.40 15.91 -1.99
C THR A 319 25.36 17.42 -2.07
N LYS A 320 25.59 17.98 -3.25
CA LYS A 320 25.55 19.43 -3.47
C LYS A 320 24.13 19.91 -3.70
N LEU A 321 23.69 20.93 -2.96
CA LEU A 321 22.45 21.65 -3.19
C LEU A 321 22.65 22.64 -4.35
N LYS A 322 22.21 22.29 -5.55
CA LYS A 322 22.40 23.12 -6.76
C LYS A 322 21.46 24.32 -6.79
N ALA A 323 20.20 24.10 -6.44
CA ALA A 323 19.16 25.13 -6.42
C ALA A 323 18.05 24.75 -5.45
N ILE A 324 17.19 25.71 -5.11
CA ILE A 324 15.92 25.45 -4.46
C ILE A 324 14.83 25.94 -5.42
N THR A 325 14.00 25.02 -5.91
CA THR A 325 12.79 25.36 -6.67
C THR A 325 11.60 25.43 -5.73
N VAL A 326 10.54 26.13 -6.13
CA VAL A 326 9.33 26.25 -5.33
C VAL A 326 8.17 25.64 -6.09
N GLN A 327 7.56 24.61 -5.51
CA GLN A 327 6.35 23.97 -6.03
C GLN A 327 5.11 24.65 -5.45
N VAL A 328 4.09 24.85 -6.28
CA VAL A 328 2.81 25.38 -5.85
C VAL A 328 1.82 24.22 -5.68
N GLY A 329 1.35 24.02 -4.45
CA GLY A 329 0.36 23.03 -4.07
C GLY A 329 -1.05 23.36 -4.55
N ARG A 330 -1.98 22.40 -4.40
CA ARG A 330 -3.39 22.57 -4.80
C ARG A 330 -4.04 23.78 -4.13
N THR A 331 -3.76 23.99 -2.84
CA THR A 331 -4.31 25.08 -2.02
C THR A 331 -3.42 26.33 -2.07
N GLY A 332 -2.61 26.47 -3.12
CA GLY A 332 -1.68 27.58 -3.29
C GLY A 332 -0.42 27.53 -2.43
N VAL A 333 -0.25 26.55 -1.54
CA VAL A 333 0.94 26.45 -0.67
C VAL A 333 2.23 26.33 -1.48
N LEU A 334 3.20 27.21 -1.22
CA LEU A 334 4.53 27.19 -1.80
C LEU A 334 5.44 26.27 -0.97
N THR A 335 5.84 25.14 -1.55
CA THR A 335 6.73 24.16 -0.94
C THR A 335 8.12 24.24 -1.59
N PRO A 336 9.17 24.57 -0.82
CA PRO A 336 10.53 24.57 -1.35
C PRO A 336 11.04 23.13 -1.53
N VAL A 337 11.68 22.90 -2.67
CA VAL A 337 12.25 21.61 -3.07
C VAL A 337 13.71 21.81 -3.41
N ALA A 338 14.57 21.04 -2.75
CA ALA A 338 15.99 21.00 -3.06
C ALA A 338 16.22 20.33 -4.41
N GLU A 339 16.89 21.01 -5.33
CA GLU A 339 17.46 20.45 -6.54
C GLU A 339 18.91 20.09 -6.25
N LEU A 340 19.21 18.79 -6.28
CA LEU A 340 20.45 18.22 -5.79
C LEU A 340 21.33 17.74 -6.95
N GLU A 341 22.63 17.72 -6.70
CA GLU A 341 23.49 16.85 -7.48
C GLU A 341 23.03 15.40 -7.30
N PRO A 342 22.79 14.65 -8.40
CA PRO A 342 22.28 13.29 -8.29
C PRO A 342 23.18 12.44 -7.39
N VAL A 343 22.62 11.93 -6.31
CA VAL A 343 23.35 11.12 -5.33
C VAL A 343 22.57 9.85 -5.05
N PHE A 344 23.29 8.76 -4.84
CA PHE A 344 22.68 7.49 -4.54
C PHE A 344 22.35 7.40 -3.05
N VAL A 345 21.06 7.23 -2.71
CA VAL A 345 20.60 7.10 -1.32
C VAL A 345 19.67 5.91 -1.22
N GLN A 346 20.07 4.91 -0.43
CA GLN A 346 19.22 3.78 -0.04
C GLN A 346 18.42 3.23 -1.23
N GLY A 347 19.11 2.81 -2.28
CA GLY A 347 18.44 2.13 -3.39
C GLY A 347 17.74 3.01 -4.42
N SER A 348 17.94 4.32 -4.44
CA SER A 348 17.62 5.10 -5.63
C SER A 348 18.52 6.31 -5.75
N THR A 349 18.75 6.76 -6.98
CA THR A 349 19.33 8.08 -7.22
C THR A 349 18.32 9.14 -6.85
N VAL A 350 18.70 10.02 -5.92
CA VAL A 350 17.92 11.16 -5.48
C VAL A 350 18.50 12.41 -6.12
N SER A 351 17.70 13.11 -6.91
CA SER A 351 18.01 14.43 -7.46
C SER A 351 17.16 15.53 -6.84
N ARG A 352 16.11 15.18 -6.10
CA ARG A 352 15.19 16.13 -5.46
C ARG A 352 14.85 15.68 -4.06
N ALA A 353 14.79 16.62 -3.12
CA ALA A 353 14.39 16.35 -1.74
C ALA A 353 13.51 17.47 -1.19
N THR A 354 12.60 17.14 -0.28
CA THR A 354 11.77 18.16 0.39
C THR A 354 12.61 18.98 1.36
N LEU A 355 12.34 20.28 1.42
CA LEU A 355 12.83 21.21 2.45
C LEU A 355 11.72 21.62 3.42
N HIS A 356 10.52 21.04 3.28
CA HIS A 356 9.32 21.28 4.08
C HIS A 356 8.75 22.70 3.92
N ASN A 357 9.41 23.73 4.47
CA ASN A 357 8.98 25.13 4.42
C ASN A 357 10.16 26.10 4.63
N GLU A 358 9.92 27.41 4.48
CA GLU A 358 10.98 28.43 4.62
C GLU A 358 11.57 28.50 6.03
N GLU A 359 10.77 28.30 7.08
CA GLU A 359 11.27 28.29 8.45
C GLU A 359 12.21 27.13 8.72
N GLU A 360 11.93 25.96 8.17
CA GLU A 360 12.79 24.78 8.31
C GLU A 360 14.15 25.00 7.62
N ILE A 361 14.15 25.66 6.46
CA ILE A 361 15.38 26.09 5.76
C ILE A 361 16.18 27.05 6.66
N LYS A 362 15.51 28.04 7.28
CA LYS A 362 16.14 29.00 8.19
C LYS A 362 16.67 28.33 9.46
N ARG A 363 15.88 27.45 10.09
CA ARG A 363 16.23 26.69 11.30
C ARG A 363 17.47 25.83 11.08
N LYS A 364 17.54 25.15 9.93
CA LYS A 364 18.70 24.33 9.53
C LYS A 364 19.84 25.14 8.92
N ASP A 365 19.64 26.44 8.70
CA ASP A 365 20.56 27.35 7.98
C ASP A 365 21.03 26.74 6.66
N ILE A 366 20.10 26.29 5.82
CA ILE A 366 20.39 25.69 4.51
C ILE A 366 20.50 26.81 3.46
N ARG A 367 21.58 26.79 2.67
CA ARG A 367 21.88 27.79 1.64
C ARG A 367 22.13 27.13 0.29
N ILE A 368 21.71 27.78 -0.80
CA ILE A 368 21.97 27.30 -2.16
C ILE A 368 23.49 27.27 -2.37
N GLY A 369 24.02 26.13 -2.83
CA GLY A 369 25.45 25.87 -2.96
C GLY A 369 26.03 25.01 -1.83
N ASP A 370 25.32 24.85 -0.70
CA ASP A 370 25.77 24.01 0.41
C ASP A 370 26.01 22.56 -0.05
N THR A 371 26.98 21.91 0.59
CA THR A 371 26.93 20.45 0.71
C THR A 371 25.90 20.11 1.77
N VAL A 372 24.90 19.31 1.42
CA VAL A 372 23.78 18.94 2.29
C VAL A 372 23.77 17.45 2.56
N ILE A 373 23.38 17.10 3.78
CA ILE A 373 23.13 15.73 4.21
C ILE A 373 21.68 15.41 3.89
N ILE A 374 21.45 14.38 3.08
CA ILE A 374 20.11 13.93 2.71
C ILE A 374 19.85 12.51 3.19
N ARG A 375 18.58 12.22 3.45
CA ARG A 375 18.12 10.88 3.83
C ARG A 375 16.73 10.60 3.25
N LYS A 376 16.27 9.35 3.26
CA LYS A 376 14.87 9.03 2.97
C LYS A 376 14.09 8.84 4.26
N ALA A 377 13.24 9.82 4.62
CA ALA A 377 12.30 9.69 5.71
C ALA A 377 11.39 8.48 5.49
N GLY A 378 11.28 7.63 6.52
CA GLY A 378 10.52 6.38 6.47
C GLY A 378 10.96 5.41 5.38
N MET A 379 12.21 5.55 4.87
CA MET A 379 12.83 4.83 3.75
C MET A 379 12.24 5.12 2.36
N VAL A 380 11.40 6.16 2.22
CA VAL A 380 10.70 6.45 0.95
C VAL A 380 10.93 7.88 0.48
N ILE A 381 10.68 8.88 1.32
CA ILE A 381 10.60 10.29 0.91
C ILE A 381 11.95 10.97 1.16
N PRO A 382 12.68 11.42 0.12
CA PRO A 382 13.95 12.11 0.32
C PRO A 382 13.75 13.48 0.99
N GLU A 383 14.49 13.75 2.04
CA GLU A 383 14.51 15.04 2.77
C GLU A 383 15.94 15.51 3.04
N VAL A 384 16.11 16.83 3.15
CA VAL A 384 17.37 17.42 3.61
C VAL A 384 17.40 17.48 5.13
N VAL A 385 18.40 16.83 5.72
CA VAL A 385 18.58 16.72 7.17
C VAL A 385 19.32 17.94 7.71
N ALA A 386 20.45 18.28 7.10
CA ALA A 386 21.32 19.36 7.56
C ALA A 386 22.24 19.87 6.45
N ALA A 387 22.75 21.08 6.59
CA ALA A 387 23.88 21.58 5.80
C ALA A 387 25.21 21.21 6.47
N VAL A 388 26.20 20.81 5.66
CA VAL A 388 27.58 20.55 6.11
C VAL A 388 28.33 21.87 6.15
N LYS A 389 28.13 22.63 7.23
CA LYS A 389 28.63 24.01 7.36
C LYS A 389 30.15 24.15 7.24
N SER A 390 30.90 23.11 7.61
CA SER A 390 32.37 23.07 7.48
C SER A 390 32.87 23.06 6.04
N LYS A 391 32.03 22.68 5.07
CA LYS A 391 32.37 22.66 3.63
C LYS A 391 31.94 23.93 2.90
N ARG A 392 31.55 24.98 3.63
CA ARG A 392 31.18 26.26 3.04
C ARG A 392 32.41 26.99 2.48
N THR A 393 32.21 27.51 1.30
CA THR A 393 33.16 28.34 0.55
C THR A 393 32.94 29.83 0.79
N GLY A 394 31.80 30.22 1.39
CA GLY A 394 31.39 31.60 1.57
C GLY A 394 30.62 32.18 0.38
N GLN A 395 30.48 31.43 -0.71
CA GLN A 395 29.73 31.82 -1.91
C GLN A 395 28.26 31.37 -1.88
N GLU A 396 27.83 30.69 -0.82
CA GLU A 396 26.49 30.13 -0.70
C GLU A 396 25.43 31.22 -0.54
N LYS A 397 24.28 31.03 -1.20
CA LYS A 397 23.20 32.03 -1.24
C LYS A 397 22.08 31.66 -0.27
N ILE A 398 21.67 32.62 0.54
CA ILE A 398 20.50 32.47 1.42
C ILE A 398 19.25 32.38 0.54
N PHE A 399 18.41 31.39 0.83
CA PHE A 399 17.12 31.25 0.17
C PHE A 399 16.07 32.12 0.86
N HIS A 400 15.30 32.82 0.03
CA HIS A 400 14.09 33.53 0.45
C HIS A 400 12.93 33.02 -0.40
N MET A 401 11.77 32.85 0.22
CA MET A 401 10.57 32.52 -0.54
C MET A 401 10.28 33.65 -1.55
N PRO A 402 9.92 33.33 -2.81
CA PRO A 402 9.63 34.37 -3.78
C PRO A 402 8.39 35.17 -3.37
N LYS A 403 8.42 36.48 -3.63
CA LYS A 403 7.29 37.39 -3.39
C LYS A 403 6.16 37.21 -4.41
N GLU A 404 6.47 36.57 -5.54
CA GLU A 404 5.55 36.26 -6.62
C GLU A 404 5.50 34.75 -6.85
N CYS A 405 4.33 34.25 -7.20
CA CYS A 405 4.11 32.83 -7.42
C CYS A 405 4.88 32.37 -8.66
N PRO A 406 5.76 31.35 -8.57
CA PRO A 406 6.58 30.91 -9.70
C PRO A 406 5.75 30.28 -10.84
N ALA A 407 4.50 29.91 -10.57
CA ALA A 407 3.61 29.31 -11.57
C ALA A 407 2.72 30.31 -12.30
N CYS A 408 2.45 31.49 -11.73
CA CYS A 408 1.48 32.42 -12.30
C CYS A 408 1.84 33.91 -12.17
N GLY A 409 2.97 34.26 -11.55
CA GLY A 409 3.40 35.64 -11.29
C GLY A 409 2.51 36.42 -10.30
N GLY A 410 1.53 35.78 -9.68
CA GLY A 410 0.59 36.42 -8.76
C GLY A 410 1.19 36.66 -7.36
N PRO A 411 0.57 37.52 -6.53
CA PRO A 411 1.08 37.82 -5.19
C PRO A 411 1.09 36.56 -4.31
N VAL A 412 2.09 36.50 -3.43
CA VAL A 412 2.25 35.47 -2.42
C VAL A 412 2.16 36.12 -1.05
N SER A 413 1.33 35.57 -0.17
CA SER A 413 1.25 35.97 1.23
C SER A 413 1.60 34.82 2.16
N ARG A 414 1.95 35.17 3.40
CA ARG A 414 2.24 34.23 4.45
C ARG A 414 0.98 33.97 5.24
N ASP A 415 0.63 32.70 5.35
CA ASP A 415 -0.48 32.24 6.17
C ASP A 415 -0.16 32.50 7.66
N PRO A 416 -0.94 33.33 8.36
CA PRO A 416 -0.65 33.72 9.75
C PRO A 416 -0.82 32.56 10.73
N GLU A 417 -1.58 31.51 10.40
CA GLU A 417 -1.78 30.34 11.28
C GLU A 417 -0.80 29.20 10.96
N PHE A 418 -0.45 28.98 9.69
CA PHE A 418 0.22 27.73 9.26
C PHE A 418 1.69 27.87 8.83
N VAL A 419 2.34 29.03 9.05
CA VAL A 419 3.76 29.28 8.71
C VAL A 419 4.09 29.18 7.21
N ALA A 420 3.16 28.70 6.40
CA ALA A 420 3.30 28.43 4.98
C ALA A 420 3.07 29.69 4.13
N TRP A 421 3.84 29.81 3.05
CA TRP A 421 3.57 30.81 2.02
C TRP A 421 2.54 30.29 1.04
N ARG A 422 1.63 31.15 0.55
CA ARG A 422 0.57 30.76 -0.37
C ARG A 422 0.47 31.74 -1.53
N CYS A 423 0.27 31.19 -2.72
CA CYS A 423 -0.17 31.93 -3.89
C CYS A 423 -1.62 32.37 -3.66
N GLU A 424 -1.85 33.69 -3.66
CA GLU A 424 -3.20 34.26 -3.55
C GLU A 424 -3.96 34.21 -4.87
N ASN A 425 -3.25 33.98 -5.99
CA ASN A 425 -3.91 33.84 -7.28
C ASN A 425 -4.64 32.51 -7.37
N ILE A 426 -5.93 32.56 -7.07
CA ILE A 426 -6.89 31.45 -7.20
C ILE A 426 -6.92 30.87 -8.63
N SER A 427 -6.54 31.65 -9.65
CA SER A 427 -6.43 31.20 -11.05
C SER A 427 -5.04 30.72 -11.45
N CYS A 428 -4.19 30.38 -10.47
CA CYS A 428 -2.86 29.84 -10.74
C CYS A 428 -2.95 28.51 -11.53
N PRO A 429 -2.27 28.39 -12.69
CA PRO A 429 -2.29 27.17 -13.50
C PRO A 429 -1.79 25.92 -12.75
N ALA A 430 -0.81 26.09 -11.84
CA ALA A 430 -0.33 24.97 -11.02
C ALA A 430 -1.37 24.49 -9.98
N GLN A 431 -2.19 25.41 -9.45
CA GLN A 431 -3.32 25.03 -8.62
C GLN A 431 -4.36 24.30 -9.48
N LEU A 432 -4.68 24.83 -10.66
CA LEU A 432 -5.63 24.20 -11.59
C LEU A 432 -5.23 22.77 -11.96
N LYS A 433 -3.98 22.52 -12.35
CA LYS A 433 -3.49 21.16 -12.66
C LYS A 433 -3.73 20.19 -11.51
N ARG A 434 -3.39 20.59 -10.28
CA ARG A 434 -3.60 19.75 -9.09
C ARG A 434 -5.07 19.60 -8.70
N THR A 435 -5.88 20.65 -8.93
CA THR A 435 -7.33 20.61 -8.71
C THR A 435 -7.99 19.65 -9.68
N LEU A 436 -7.63 19.66 -10.97
CA LEU A 436 -8.14 18.72 -11.97
C LEU A 436 -7.75 17.28 -11.65
N GLN A 437 -6.50 17.04 -11.23
CA GLN A 437 -6.05 15.72 -10.77
C GLN A 437 -6.87 15.23 -9.56
N HIS A 438 -7.11 16.10 -8.58
CA HIS A 438 -7.93 15.78 -7.41
C HIS A 438 -9.39 15.51 -7.79
N PHE A 439 -9.96 16.34 -8.67
CA PHE A 439 -11.33 16.21 -9.16
C PHE A 439 -11.55 14.85 -9.85
N ALA A 440 -10.56 14.36 -10.62
CA ALA A 440 -10.64 13.09 -11.34
C ALA A 440 -10.40 11.83 -10.50
N MET A 441 -9.95 11.94 -9.25
CA MET A 441 -9.65 10.77 -8.42
C MET A 441 -10.86 9.85 -8.22
N ARG A 442 -10.60 8.57 -7.98
CA ARG A 442 -11.62 7.53 -7.77
C ARG A 442 -12.59 7.84 -6.62
N ASN A 443 -12.13 8.50 -5.57
CA ASN A 443 -12.94 8.94 -4.43
C ASN A 443 -13.49 10.38 -4.57
N ALA A 444 -13.36 10.98 -5.76
CA ALA A 444 -14.01 12.23 -6.16
C ALA A 444 -14.96 11.95 -7.34
N MET A 445 -14.76 12.58 -8.49
CA MET A 445 -15.64 12.42 -9.66
C MET A 445 -15.37 11.17 -10.49
N ASP A 446 -14.30 10.43 -10.19
CA ASP A 446 -13.99 9.12 -10.76
C ASP A 446 -13.93 9.16 -12.30
N ILE A 447 -12.99 9.96 -12.82
CA ILE A 447 -12.79 10.18 -14.25
C ILE A 447 -11.55 9.40 -14.69
N GLU A 448 -11.76 8.15 -15.11
CA GLU A 448 -10.69 7.30 -15.62
C GLU A 448 -10.04 7.89 -16.87
N GLY A 449 -8.72 7.73 -16.99
CA GLY A 449 -7.93 8.25 -18.11
C GLY A 449 -7.49 9.71 -17.98
N LEU A 450 -8.02 10.49 -17.03
CA LEU A 450 -7.59 11.87 -16.76
C LEU A 450 -6.36 11.94 -15.83
N GLY A 451 -5.24 11.38 -16.28
CA GLY A 451 -3.97 11.33 -15.53
C GLY A 451 -3.12 12.62 -15.60
N GLU A 452 -2.03 12.67 -14.83
CA GLU A 452 -1.15 13.85 -14.70
C GLU A 452 -0.69 14.40 -16.06
N VAL A 453 -0.26 13.54 -16.98
CA VAL A 453 0.24 13.96 -18.31
C VAL A 453 -0.85 14.65 -19.11
N LEU A 454 -2.06 14.09 -19.14
CA LEU A 454 -3.17 14.67 -19.89
C LEU A 454 -3.65 15.98 -19.25
N VAL A 455 -3.77 16.03 -17.92
CA VAL A 455 -4.11 17.26 -17.19
C VAL A 455 -3.11 18.38 -17.48
N ASN A 456 -1.82 18.07 -17.51
CA ASN A 456 -0.80 19.06 -17.84
C ASN A 456 -1.02 19.62 -19.24
N GLN A 457 -1.21 18.75 -20.25
CA GLN A 457 -1.46 19.17 -21.62
C GLN A 457 -2.74 20.03 -21.75
N LEU A 458 -3.83 19.65 -21.08
CA LEU A 458 -5.10 20.38 -21.11
C LEU A 458 -4.97 21.81 -20.57
N VAL A 459 -4.21 21.98 -19.48
CA VAL A 459 -3.98 23.30 -18.88
C VAL A 459 -2.97 24.11 -19.70
N ASP A 460 -1.88 23.47 -20.17
CA ASP A 460 -0.80 24.15 -20.90
C ASP A 460 -1.24 24.63 -22.29
N THR A 461 -2.14 23.89 -22.94
CA THR A 461 -2.76 24.30 -24.22
C THR A 461 -3.93 25.28 -24.03
N GLY A 462 -4.32 25.56 -22.78
CA GLY A 462 -5.42 26.47 -22.46
C GLY A 462 -6.82 25.91 -22.78
N LEU A 463 -6.93 24.62 -23.11
CA LEU A 463 -8.21 23.93 -23.35
C LEU A 463 -9.08 23.87 -22.09
N VAL A 464 -8.46 23.83 -20.90
CA VAL A 464 -9.15 23.79 -19.61
C VAL A 464 -8.62 24.89 -18.70
N LYS A 465 -9.51 25.75 -18.19
CA LYS A 465 -9.19 26.88 -17.29
C LYS A 465 -9.83 26.72 -15.91
N ASP A 466 -10.84 25.88 -15.81
CA ASP A 466 -11.46 25.44 -14.57
C ASP A 466 -12.03 24.02 -14.71
N VAL A 467 -12.50 23.44 -13.61
CA VAL A 467 -13.06 22.07 -13.61
C VAL A 467 -14.31 21.92 -14.49
N ALA A 468 -15.01 23.01 -14.81
CA ALA A 468 -16.23 22.95 -15.61
C ALA A 468 -15.92 22.81 -17.11
N ASP A 469 -14.80 23.36 -17.56
CA ASP A 469 -14.39 23.27 -18.97
C ASP A 469 -14.14 21.82 -19.41
N LEU A 470 -13.85 20.90 -18.47
CA LEU A 470 -13.74 19.45 -18.75
C LEU A 470 -14.98 18.92 -19.48
N TYR A 471 -16.16 19.40 -19.11
CA TYR A 471 -17.44 18.92 -19.63
C TYR A 471 -17.79 19.49 -21.01
N SER A 472 -16.94 20.35 -21.57
CA SER A 472 -17.04 20.85 -22.94
C SER A 472 -16.00 20.25 -23.89
N LEU A 473 -15.11 19.37 -23.41
CA LEU A 473 -14.07 18.74 -24.23
C LEU A 473 -14.68 17.77 -25.25
N THR A 474 -14.22 17.86 -26.49
CA THR A 474 -14.59 16.94 -27.56
C THR A 474 -13.52 15.88 -27.82
N VAL A 475 -13.90 14.78 -28.47
CA VAL A 475 -12.97 13.68 -28.81
C VAL A 475 -11.86 14.20 -29.73
N GLU A 476 -12.19 15.09 -30.66
CA GLU A 476 -11.27 15.66 -31.64
C GLU A 476 -10.21 16.55 -30.96
N GLN A 477 -10.62 17.37 -29.99
CA GLN A 477 -9.71 18.21 -29.21
C GLN A 477 -8.71 17.37 -28.42
N LEU A 478 -9.17 16.26 -27.84
CA LEU A 478 -8.32 15.35 -27.08
C LEU A 478 -7.40 14.51 -27.99
N ALA A 479 -7.89 14.04 -29.13
CA ALA A 479 -7.10 13.26 -30.09
C ALA A 479 -5.98 14.10 -30.74
N GLY A 480 -6.09 15.42 -30.74
CA GLY A 480 -5.03 16.34 -31.17
C GLY A 480 -3.86 16.49 -30.19
N LEU A 481 -3.96 15.93 -28.99
CA LEU A 481 -2.92 16.01 -27.95
C LEU A 481 -1.84 14.93 -28.09
N GLU A 482 -0.64 15.20 -27.59
CA GLU A 482 0.46 14.25 -27.67
C GLU A 482 0.12 12.97 -26.89
N ARG A 483 0.29 11.81 -27.53
CA ARG A 483 0.01 10.47 -26.97
C ARG A 483 -1.48 10.18 -26.71
N MET A 484 -2.38 10.92 -27.35
CA MET A 484 -3.82 10.64 -27.32
C MET A 484 -4.30 10.11 -28.68
N ALA A 485 -4.68 8.84 -28.72
CA ALA A 485 -5.37 8.26 -29.87
C ALA A 485 -6.89 8.44 -29.74
N GLU A 486 -7.63 8.39 -30.86
CA GLU A 486 -9.09 8.56 -30.90
C GLU A 486 -9.82 7.69 -29.87
N LYS A 487 -9.43 6.42 -29.73
CA LYS A 487 -10.04 5.50 -28.76
C LYS A 487 -9.81 5.94 -27.31
N SER A 488 -8.61 6.40 -26.98
CA SER A 488 -8.29 6.90 -25.64
C SER A 488 -9.03 8.21 -25.35
N ALA A 489 -9.12 9.09 -26.34
CA ALA A 489 -9.90 10.33 -26.27
C ALA A 489 -11.39 10.05 -26.02
N ALA A 490 -11.97 9.12 -26.78
CA ALA A 490 -13.37 8.71 -26.62
C ALA A 490 -13.63 8.15 -25.21
N ASN A 491 -12.73 7.33 -24.67
CA ASN A 491 -12.84 6.79 -23.32
C ASN A 491 -12.85 7.90 -22.25
N VAL A 492 -11.98 8.92 -22.38
CA VAL A 492 -11.93 10.04 -21.42
C VAL A 492 -13.21 10.89 -21.51
N VAL A 493 -13.68 11.23 -22.71
CA VAL A 493 -14.94 11.98 -22.88
C VAL A 493 -16.12 11.20 -22.30
N ALA A 494 -16.17 9.88 -22.52
CA ALA A 494 -17.20 9.03 -21.93
C ALA A 494 -17.13 9.02 -20.40
N ALA A 495 -15.93 8.94 -19.81
CA ALA A 495 -15.74 8.99 -18.36
C ALA A 495 -16.17 10.35 -17.77
N ILE A 496 -15.87 11.46 -18.44
CA ILE A 496 -16.33 12.81 -18.05
C ILE A 496 -17.86 12.92 -18.15
N ALA A 497 -18.47 12.37 -19.19
CA ALA A 497 -19.92 12.36 -19.32
C ALA A 497 -20.58 11.57 -18.19
N ALA A 498 -20.04 10.38 -17.88
CA ALA A 498 -20.52 9.53 -16.79
C ALA A 498 -20.34 10.17 -15.40
N SER A 499 -19.39 11.10 -15.23
CA SER A 499 -19.17 11.76 -13.95
C SER A 499 -20.25 12.79 -13.60
N LYS A 500 -21.12 13.20 -14.54
CA LYS A 500 -22.18 14.19 -14.29
C LYS A 500 -23.23 13.74 -13.27
N ASP A 501 -23.46 12.44 -13.18
CA ASP A 501 -24.49 11.82 -12.33
C ASP A 501 -23.95 11.37 -10.96
N ARG A 502 -22.71 11.74 -10.62
CA ARG A 502 -22.10 11.38 -9.33
C ARG A 502 -22.78 12.10 -8.16
N GLU A 503 -22.66 11.50 -6.98
CA GLU A 503 -23.29 11.99 -5.76
C GLU A 503 -22.76 13.36 -5.33
N LEU A 504 -23.59 14.17 -4.66
CA LEU A 504 -23.19 15.53 -4.24
C LEU A 504 -21.91 15.55 -3.42
N TRP A 505 -21.70 14.57 -2.53
CA TRP A 505 -20.49 14.53 -1.71
C TRP A 505 -19.21 14.36 -2.55
N ARG A 506 -19.27 13.67 -3.69
CA ARG A 506 -18.15 13.49 -4.62
C ARG A 506 -17.80 14.81 -5.30
N LEU A 507 -18.82 15.56 -5.70
CA LEU A 507 -18.64 16.90 -6.24
C LEU A 507 -18.03 17.83 -5.18
N LEU A 508 -18.56 17.85 -3.96
CA LEU A 508 -18.03 18.67 -2.86
C LEU A 508 -16.57 18.31 -2.54
N HIS A 509 -16.24 17.02 -2.50
CA HIS A 509 -14.87 16.56 -2.28
C HIS A 509 -13.96 16.97 -3.46
N GLY A 510 -14.42 16.78 -4.70
CA GLY A 510 -13.68 17.11 -5.91
C GLY A 510 -13.44 18.60 -6.11
N LEU A 511 -14.36 19.46 -5.66
CA LEU A 511 -14.20 20.93 -5.69
C LEU A 511 -13.05 21.42 -4.80
N GLY A 512 -12.59 20.60 -3.85
CA GLY A 512 -11.40 20.89 -3.05
C GLY A 512 -11.57 22.07 -2.09
N ILE A 513 -12.78 22.26 -1.54
CA ILE A 513 -13.09 23.30 -0.55
C ILE A 513 -12.13 23.17 0.64
N LEU A 514 -11.56 24.27 1.10
CA LEU A 514 -10.59 24.27 2.20
C LEU A 514 -11.22 23.65 3.47
N HIS A 515 -10.45 22.80 4.15
CA HIS A 515 -10.87 22.01 5.33
C HIS A 515 -11.90 20.90 5.06
N VAL A 516 -12.49 20.81 3.87
CA VAL A 516 -13.49 19.78 3.54
C VAL A 516 -12.82 18.52 2.97
N GLY A 517 -12.59 17.54 3.85
CA GLY A 517 -12.20 16.18 3.48
C GLY A 517 -13.36 15.34 2.95
N GLU A 518 -13.10 14.08 2.59
CA GLU A 518 -14.12 13.16 2.05
C GLU A 518 -15.31 12.96 3.01
N GLU A 519 -15.04 12.62 4.27
CA GLU A 519 -16.08 12.40 5.28
C GLU A 519 -16.92 13.66 5.57
N ALA A 520 -16.27 14.83 5.64
CA ALA A 520 -16.96 16.10 5.81
C ALA A 520 -17.88 16.39 4.60
N ALA A 521 -17.41 16.11 3.38
CA ALA A 521 -18.19 16.29 2.16
C ALA A 521 -19.46 15.41 2.16
N ARG A 522 -19.36 14.17 2.68
CA ARG A 522 -20.51 13.26 2.84
C ARG A 522 -21.53 13.80 3.82
N LYS A 523 -21.07 14.24 5.00
CA LYS A 523 -21.95 14.82 6.04
C LYS A 523 -22.66 16.07 5.55
N LEU A 524 -21.94 16.98 4.88
CA LEU A 524 -22.52 18.18 4.27
C LEU A 524 -23.57 17.85 3.21
N ALA A 525 -23.27 16.91 2.30
CA ALA A 525 -24.23 16.49 1.28
C ALA A 525 -25.50 15.88 1.89
N ALA A 526 -25.34 15.05 2.93
CA ALA A 526 -26.45 14.43 3.64
C ALA A 526 -27.31 15.48 4.38
N HIS A 527 -26.68 16.44 5.06
CA HIS A 527 -27.36 17.47 5.84
C HIS A 527 -28.12 18.48 4.95
N PHE A 528 -27.45 19.04 3.93
CA PHE A 528 -28.03 20.13 3.13
C PHE A 528 -28.86 19.65 1.95
N GLY A 529 -28.65 18.43 1.47
CA GLY A 529 -29.54 17.82 0.49
C GLY A 529 -29.40 18.32 -0.96
N SER A 530 -28.71 19.43 -1.20
CA SER A 530 -28.45 19.97 -2.53
C SER A 530 -27.33 21.00 -2.47
N LEU A 531 -26.65 21.19 -3.60
CA LEU A 531 -25.61 22.21 -3.73
C LEU A 531 -26.17 23.61 -3.50
N ASP A 532 -27.38 23.90 -4.00
CA ASP A 532 -28.01 25.22 -3.87
C ASP A 532 -28.33 25.55 -2.39
N LYS A 533 -28.83 24.57 -1.61
CA LYS A 533 -29.06 24.75 -0.16
C LYS A 533 -27.77 24.95 0.62
N LEU A 534 -26.74 24.15 0.34
CA LEU A 534 -25.43 24.31 0.97
C LEU A 534 -24.82 25.67 0.63
N ALA A 535 -24.96 26.13 -0.61
CA ALA A 535 -24.44 27.42 -1.05
C ALA A 535 -25.13 28.61 -0.37
N ALA A 536 -26.40 28.47 -0.02
CA ALA A 536 -27.17 29.51 0.67
C ALA A 536 -26.90 29.58 2.19
N ALA A 537 -26.35 28.52 2.78
CA ALA A 537 -26.24 28.36 4.23
C ALA A 537 -25.40 29.47 4.91
N SER A 538 -25.83 29.86 6.11
CA SER A 538 -25.08 30.74 7.01
C SER A 538 -23.94 29.99 7.72
N VAL A 539 -23.01 30.72 8.34
CA VAL A 539 -21.90 30.11 9.10
C VAL A 539 -22.43 29.34 10.32
N GLU A 540 -23.52 29.82 10.92
CA GLU A 540 -24.21 29.19 12.05
C GLU A 540 -24.92 27.91 11.61
N GLU A 541 -25.61 27.91 10.47
CA GLU A 541 -26.25 26.72 9.91
C GLU A 541 -25.23 25.65 9.53
N LEU A 542 -24.08 26.05 8.96
CA LEU A 542 -23.00 25.13 8.64
C LEU A 542 -22.43 24.44 9.89
N GLN A 543 -22.32 25.14 11.01
CA GLN A 543 -21.86 24.57 12.29
C GLN A 543 -22.85 23.60 12.93
N GLN A 544 -24.11 23.57 12.49
CA GLN A 544 -25.07 22.56 12.95
C GLN A 544 -24.82 21.19 12.31
N CYS A 545 -24.00 21.12 11.26
CA CYS A 545 -23.56 19.86 10.68
C CYS A 545 -22.49 19.19 11.56
N GLU A 546 -22.65 17.89 11.81
CA GLU A 546 -21.70 17.09 12.59
C GLU A 546 -20.28 17.17 11.98
N ASP A 547 -19.26 17.32 12.86
CA ASP A 547 -17.84 17.51 12.53
C ASP A 547 -17.49 18.78 11.73
N VAL A 548 -18.40 19.75 11.62
CA VAL A 548 -18.12 21.05 11.01
C VAL A 548 -17.87 22.09 12.10
N GLY A 549 -16.59 22.33 12.39
CA GLY A 549 -16.17 23.40 13.31
C GLY A 549 -16.22 24.81 12.67
N PRO A 550 -16.03 25.88 13.46
CA PRO A 550 -16.16 27.27 13.01
C PRO A 550 -15.23 27.61 11.83
N VAL A 551 -13.99 27.10 11.86
CA VAL A 551 -13.00 27.32 10.78
C VAL A 551 -13.45 26.70 9.45
N MET A 552 -14.01 25.48 9.50
CA MET A 552 -14.52 24.80 8.32
C MET A 552 -15.79 25.47 7.79
N ALA A 553 -16.70 25.85 8.68
CA ALA A 553 -17.92 26.57 8.33
C ALA A 553 -17.62 27.88 7.60
N GLN A 554 -16.68 28.68 8.12
CA GLN A 554 -16.26 29.92 7.45
C GLN A 554 -15.67 29.64 6.06
N SER A 555 -14.81 28.62 5.96
CA SER A 555 -14.19 28.24 4.68
C SER A 555 -15.22 27.84 3.61
N ILE A 556 -16.27 27.11 4.01
CA ILE A 556 -17.37 26.73 3.12
C ILE A 556 -18.19 27.95 2.73
N HIS A 557 -18.55 28.79 3.71
CA HIS A 557 -19.34 30.00 3.51
C HIS A 557 -18.68 30.96 2.51
N ASP A 558 -17.37 31.18 2.67
CA ASP A 558 -16.56 32.03 1.81
C ASP A 558 -16.44 31.44 0.40
N PHE A 559 -16.26 30.11 0.29
CA PHE A 559 -16.16 29.42 -0.99
C PHE A 559 -17.37 29.68 -1.89
N PHE A 560 -18.60 29.58 -1.36
CA PHE A 560 -19.83 29.76 -2.15
C PHE A 560 -20.15 31.22 -2.46
N ARG A 561 -19.63 32.16 -1.68
CA ARG A 561 -19.80 33.61 -1.90
C ARG A 561 -18.73 34.21 -2.81
N HIS A 562 -17.64 33.48 -3.04
CA HIS A 562 -16.58 33.95 -3.91
C HIS A 562 -17.04 34.04 -5.38
N PRO A 563 -16.96 35.23 -6.03
CA PRO A 563 -17.53 35.44 -7.37
C PRO A 563 -17.05 34.47 -8.45
N ARG A 564 -15.76 34.08 -8.42
CA ARG A 564 -15.22 33.11 -9.38
C ARG A 564 -15.80 31.70 -9.19
N ASN A 565 -16.00 31.27 -7.95
CA ASN A 565 -16.56 29.96 -7.68
C ASN A 565 -18.02 29.92 -8.14
N GLN A 566 -18.77 31.02 -7.98
CA GLN A 566 -20.13 31.13 -8.52
C GLN A 566 -20.17 30.98 -10.05
N VAL A 567 -19.17 31.50 -10.78
CA VAL A 567 -19.06 31.29 -12.23
C VAL A 567 -18.83 29.81 -12.56
N VAL A 568 -17.88 29.16 -11.88
CA VAL A 568 -17.60 27.73 -12.08
C VAL A 568 -18.83 26.87 -11.75
N LEU A 569 -19.50 27.13 -10.63
CA LEU A 569 -20.72 26.44 -10.22
C LEU A 569 -21.84 26.61 -11.25
N LYS A 570 -22.01 27.81 -11.82
CA LYS A 570 -22.96 28.05 -12.92
C LYS A 570 -22.60 27.26 -14.18
N LYS A 571 -21.33 27.22 -14.57
CA LYS A 571 -20.86 26.42 -15.71
C LYS A 571 -21.10 24.92 -15.49
N LEU A 572 -20.77 24.40 -14.31
CA LEU A 572 -21.02 22.99 -13.95
C LEU A 572 -22.52 22.66 -14.04
N LYS A 573 -23.38 23.54 -13.51
CA LYS A 573 -24.84 23.40 -13.61
C LYS A 573 -25.31 23.41 -15.06
N ALA A 574 -24.78 24.32 -15.89
CA ALA A 574 -25.10 24.40 -17.32
C ALA A 574 -24.59 23.19 -18.12
N ALA A 575 -23.46 22.60 -17.72
CA ALA A 575 -22.92 21.37 -18.31
C ALA A 575 -23.74 20.12 -17.96
N GLY A 576 -24.79 20.26 -17.14
CA GLY A 576 -25.67 19.18 -16.74
C GLY A 576 -25.17 18.38 -15.55
N LEU A 577 -24.25 18.93 -14.72
CA LEU A 577 -23.97 18.31 -13.43
C LEU A 577 -25.21 18.48 -12.56
N ASN A 578 -25.97 17.41 -12.48
CA ASN A 578 -27.08 17.26 -11.57
C ASN A 578 -26.65 16.23 -10.52
N PRO A 579 -25.79 16.62 -9.56
CA PRO A 579 -25.30 15.67 -8.59
C PRO A 579 -26.51 15.05 -7.90
N ILE A 580 -26.69 13.75 -8.07
CA ILE A 580 -27.84 13.05 -7.52
C ILE A 580 -27.66 13.13 -6.02
N ASN A 581 -28.42 14.03 -5.41
CA ASN A 581 -28.59 13.97 -4.00
C ASN A 581 -29.57 12.84 -3.78
N HIS A 582 -29.04 11.69 -3.38
CA HIS A 582 -29.82 10.78 -2.57
C HIS A 582 -30.06 11.51 -1.25
N GLN A 583 -30.93 12.52 -1.27
CA GLN A 583 -31.83 12.66 -0.14
C GLN A 583 -32.40 11.26 0.03
N PRO A 584 -32.35 10.65 1.22
CA PRO A 584 -33.21 9.52 1.49
C PRO A 584 -34.61 10.05 1.20
N SER A 585 -35.12 9.78 0.01
CA SER A 585 -36.41 10.23 -0.49
C SER A 585 -37.38 9.81 0.59
N THR A 586 -37.89 10.80 1.34
CA THR A 586 -38.89 10.59 2.38
C THR A 586 -38.69 9.32 3.17
N ILE A 587 -37.53 9.06 3.81
CA ILE A 587 -37.21 7.80 4.53
C ILE A 587 -38.03 6.67 3.93
N ALA A 588 -37.78 6.31 2.66
CA ALA A 588 -38.67 5.41 1.91
C ALA A 588 -39.07 4.29 2.87
N ALA A 589 -40.36 4.25 3.25
CA ALA A 589 -40.82 3.44 4.37
C ALA A 589 -40.47 2.00 4.02
N GLY A 590 -39.36 1.53 4.56
CA GLY A 590 -38.52 0.58 3.86
C GLY A 590 -37.52 0.00 4.83
N PRO A 591 -37.06 -1.22 4.58
CA PRO A 591 -36.53 -2.07 5.63
C PRO A 591 -35.19 -1.61 6.23
N PHE A 592 -34.50 -0.65 5.59
CA PHE A 592 -33.19 -0.14 6.01
C PHE A 592 -33.20 1.29 6.59
N ALA A 593 -34.36 1.93 6.63
CA ALA A 593 -34.53 3.27 7.18
C ALA A 593 -34.11 3.37 8.66
N GLY A 594 -33.12 4.20 8.98
CA GLY A 594 -32.63 4.42 10.35
C GLY A 594 -31.87 3.23 10.93
N LYS A 595 -31.50 2.26 10.09
CA LYS A 595 -30.84 1.01 10.49
C LYS A 595 -29.34 1.11 10.30
N THR A 596 -28.56 0.57 11.22
CA THR A 596 -27.11 0.49 11.06
C THR A 596 -26.77 -0.79 10.30
N VAL A 597 -26.14 -0.66 9.14
CA VAL A 597 -25.82 -1.80 8.27
C VAL A 597 -24.32 -1.91 8.07
N VAL A 598 -23.80 -3.11 8.18
CA VAL A 598 -22.40 -3.39 7.87
C VAL A 598 -22.36 -4.23 6.61
N VAL A 599 -21.49 -3.87 5.66
CA VAL A 599 -21.25 -4.69 4.47
C VAL A 599 -19.96 -5.46 4.68
N THR A 600 -20.02 -6.77 4.43
CA THR A 600 -18.87 -7.65 4.55
C THR A 600 -18.89 -8.74 3.47
N GLY A 601 -17.74 -9.35 3.22
CA GLY A 601 -17.56 -10.25 2.09
C GLY A 601 -17.39 -9.53 0.76
N THR A 602 -17.14 -10.32 -0.28
CA THR A 602 -17.16 -9.91 -1.67
C THR A 602 -18.53 -10.24 -2.23
N LEU A 603 -19.10 -9.23 -2.85
CA LEU A 603 -20.41 -9.31 -3.47
C LEU A 603 -20.16 -9.71 -4.94
N GLU A 604 -20.96 -10.65 -5.45
CA GLU A 604 -20.82 -11.27 -6.76
C GLU A 604 -21.17 -10.30 -7.90
N LYS A 605 -22.15 -9.40 -7.68
CA LYS A 605 -22.68 -8.52 -8.73
C LYS A 605 -22.29 -7.07 -8.57
N PHE A 606 -22.14 -6.60 -7.34
CA PHE A 606 -21.83 -5.19 -7.05
C PHE A 606 -20.53 -5.06 -6.27
N SER A 607 -19.79 -3.98 -6.47
CA SER A 607 -18.68 -3.63 -5.59
C SER A 607 -19.19 -3.27 -4.19
N ARG A 608 -18.33 -3.44 -3.18
CA ARG A 608 -18.66 -3.03 -1.81
C ARG A 608 -19.03 -1.56 -1.73
N ASP A 609 -18.33 -0.71 -2.47
CA ASP A 609 -18.63 0.73 -2.46
C ASP A 609 -20.00 1.01 -3.08
N GLU A 610 -20.36 0.35 -4.18
CA GLU A 610 -21.71 0.46 -4.77
C GLU A 610 -22.81 0.00 -3.80
N VAL A 611 -22.58 -1.08 -3.06
CA VAL A 611 -23.55 -1.59 -2.06
C VAL A 611 -23.63 -0.71 -0.82
N LYS A 612 -22.49 -0.20 -0.34
CA LYS A 612 -22.48 0.79 0.74
C LYS A 612 -23.26 2.03 0.33
N GLU A 613 -23.10 2.51 -0.91
CA GLU A 613 -23.93 3.61 -1.40
C GLU A 613 -25.40 3.20 -1.52
N ALA A 614 -25.74 2.05 -2.09
CA ALA A 614 -27.13 1.60 -2.19
C ALA A 614 -27.85 1.51 -0.82
N LEU A 615 -27.15 1.04 0.21
CA LEU A 615 -27.65 1.01 1.59
C LEU A 615 -27.84 2.40 2.19
N ARG A 616 -26.88 3.32 1.96
CA ARG A 616 -27.01 4.71 2.41
C ARG A 616 -28.20 5.39 1.74
N ARG A 617 -28.44 5.13 0.45
CA ARG A 617 -29.61 5.64 -0.30
C ARG A 617 -30.93 5.16 0.29
N ALA A 618 -30.96 3.93 0.79
CA ALA A 618 -32.11 3.36 1.50
C ALA A 618 -32.27 3.86 2.95
N GLY A 619 -31.51 4.87 3.37
CA GLY A 619 -31.61 5.50 4.69
C GLY A 619 -30.88 4.76 5.81
N ALA A 620 -29.92 3.89 5.48
CA ALA A 620 -29.13 3.13 6.44
C ALA A 620 -27.81 3.81 6.80
N THR A 621 -27.42 3.73 8.08
CA THR A 621 -26.08 4.14 8.55
C THR A 621 -25.09 3.02 8.28
N VAL A 622 -24.22 3.20 7.28
CA VAL A 622 -23.25 2.17 6.91
C VAL A 622 -21.95 2.34 7.71
N THR A 623 -21.62 1.35 8.52
CA THR A 623 -20.40 1.35 9.33
C THR A 623 -19.47 0.21 8.94
N ASP A 624 -18.19 0.37 9.27
CA ASP A 624 -17.19 -0.65 8.96
C ASP A 624 -17.04 -1.71 10.05
N SER A 625 -17.83 -1.66 11.13
CA SER A 625 -17.73 -2.62 12.22
C SER A 625 -19.10 -3.05 12.75
N VAL A 626 -19.25 -4.35 13.00
CA VAL A 626 -20.44 -4.90 13.65
C VAL A 626 -20.38 -4.60 15.14
N SER A 627 -21.46 -4.05 15.67
CA SER A 627 -21.65 -3.71 17.08
C SER A 627 -23.05 -4.13 17.52
N LYS A 628 -23.37 -3.97 18.82
CA LYS A 628 -24.74 -4.18 19.33
C LYS A 628 -25.76 -3.22 18.71
N LYS A 629 -25.31 -2.11 18.13
CA LYS A 629 -26.16 -1.12 17.44
C LYS A 629 -26.37 -1.47 15.96
N THR A 630 -25.71 -2.51 15.44
CA THR A 630 -25.86 -2.95 14.05
C THR A 630 -27.16 -3.73 13.91
N ASP A 631 -28.03 -3.31 13.00
CA ASP A 631 -29.30 -3.99 12.72
C ASP A 631 -29.13 -5.09 11.67
N PHE A 632 -28.37 -4.81 10.62
CA PHE A 632 -28.14 -5.75 9.52
C PHE A 632 -26.67 -5.91 9.18
N LEU A 633 -26.29 -7.12 8.80
CA LEU A 633 -25.04 -7.42 8.14
C LEU A 633 -25.34 -7.91 6.73
N VAL A 634 -24.90 -7.19 5.71
CA VAL A 634 -24.90 -7.69 4.33
C VAL A 634 -23.67 -8.56 4.13
N VAL A 635 -23.92 -9.79 3.71
CA VAL A 635 -23.02 -10.93 3.67
C VAL A 635 -22.86 -11.30 2.19
N GLY A 636 -21.76 -10.85 1.60
CA GLY A 636 -21.25 -11.44 0.38
C GLY A 636 -20.53 -12.76 0.65
N THR A 637 -20.02 -13.38 -0.41
CA THR A 637 -19.06 -14.49 -0.28
C THR A 637 -17.90 -14.05 0.62
N ASP A 638 -17.47 -14.91 1.55
CA ASP A 638 -16.41 -14.60 2.55
C ASP A 638 -16.72 -13.46 3.56
N ALA A 639 -17.93 -13.42 4.13
CA ALA A 639 -18.33 -12.47 5.17
C ALA A 639 -17.53 -12.52 6.50
N GLY A 640 -16.68 -13.53 6.67
CA GLY A 640 -15.60 -13.59 7.67
C GLY A 640 -16.01 -13.28 9.12
N SER A 641 -15.13 -12.61 9.86
CA SER A 641 -15.29 -12.32 11.29
C SER A 641 -16.46 -11.39 11.63
N LYS A 642 -16.93 -10.59 10.66
CA LYS A 642 -18.12 -9.75 10.84
C LYS A 642 -19.40 -10.58 10.87
N LEU A 643 -19.47 -11.68 10.11
CA LEU A 643 -20.56 -12.65 10.17
C LEU A 643 -20.61 -13.36 11.53
N GLU A 644 -19.47 -13.80 12.03
CA GLU A 644 -19.39 -14.42 13.35
C GLU A 644 -19.74 -13.43 14.46
N LYS A 645 -19.23 -12.19 14.38
CA LYS A 645 -19.56 -11.12 15.33
C LYS A 645 -21.03 -10.73 15.26
N ALA A 646 -21.64 -10.73 14.08
CA ALA A 646 -23.07 -10.51 13.91
C ALA A 646 -23.89 -11.64 14.56
N ARG A 647 -23.52 -12.91 14.33
CA ARG A 647 -24.15 -14.07 14.98
C ARG A 647 -24.05 -14.01 16.49
N ALA A 648 -22.88 -13.69 17.04
CA ALA A 648 -22.64 -13.58 18.48
C ALA A 648 -23.43 -12.42 19.13
N LEU A 649 -23.69 -11.35 18.38
CA LEU A 649 -24.44 -10.18 18.85
C LEU A 649 -25.93 -10.23 18.48
N GLY A 650 -26.40 -11.30 17.84
CA GLY A 650 -27.80 -11.46 17.42
C GLY A 650 -28.22 -10.54 16.25
N VAL A 651 -27.27 -10.02 15.49
CA VAL A 651 -27.50 -9.11 14.36
C VAL A 651 -27.98 -9.91 13.14
N LYS A 652 -29.01 -9.42 12.47
CA LYS A 652 -29.63 -10.10 11.33
C LYS A 652 -28.71 -10.04 10.11
N THR A 653 -28.54 -11.17 9.42
CA THR A 653 -27.67 -11.27 8.24
C THR A 653 -28.51 -11.30 6.97
N LEU A 654 -28.03 -10.67 5.90
CA LEU A 654 -28.66 -10.61 4.59
C LEU A 654 -27.65 -11.01 3.53
N THR A 655 -28.01 -11.90 2.62
CA THR A 655 -27.23 -12.15 1.40
C THR A 655 -27.32 -10.99 0.41
N GLU A 656 -26.44 -10.93 -0.58
CA GLU A 656 -26.53 -9.93 -1.66
C GLU A 656 -27.86 -10.00 -2.41
N ALA A 657 -28.38 -11.21 -2.68
CA ALA A 657 -29.67 -11.38 -3.33
C ALA A 657 -30.85 -10.88 -2.46
N GLU A 658 -30.81 -11.13 -1.15
CA GLU A 658 -31.81 -10.62 -0.21
C GLU A 658 -31.73 -9.11 -0.04
N LEU A 659 -30.52 -8.54 -0.03
CA LEU A 659 -30.31 -7.09 -0.03
C LEU A 659 -30.99 -6.45 -1.26
N VAL A 660 -30.72 -6.97 -2.46
CA VAL A 660 -31.29 -6.44 -3.71
C VAL A 660 -32.83 -6.51 -3.68
N LYS A 661 -33.38 -7.62 -3.19
CA LYS A 661 -34.84 -7.78 -3.02
C LYS A 661 -35.43 -6.79 -2.03
N MET A 662 -34.72 -6.53 -0.92
CA MET A 662 -35.14 -5.58 0.12
C MET A 662 -34.97 -4.11 -0.30
N LEU A 663 -34.11 -3.82 -1.29
CA LEU A 663 -33.92 -2.50 -1.89
C LEU A 663 -34.93 -2.19 -3.02
N GLY A 664 -35.81 -3.13 -3.38
CA GLY A 664 -36.89 -2.90 -4.36
C GLY A 664 -36.53 -3.16 -5.83
N GLY A 665 -35.40 -3.82 -6.11
CA GLY A 665 -35.02 -4.17 -7.49
C GLY A 665 -35.88 -5.30 -8.06
N SER A 666 -36.71 -5.00 -9.05
CA SER A 666 -37.27 -6.01 -9.96
C SER A 666 -36.21 -6.35 -11.02
N HIS A 667 -36.15 -7.64 -11.39
CA HIS A 667 -35.14 -8.33 -12.20
C HIS A 667 -34.45 -7.56 -13.33
#